data_AF-A0A660V1R3-F1
#
_entry.id   AF-A0A660V1R3-F1
#
_cell.length_a   1.000
_cell.length_b   1.000
_cell.length_c   1.000
_cell.angle_alpha   90.00
_cell.angle_beta   90.00
_cell.angle_gamma   90.00
#
_symmetry.space_group_name_H-M   'P 1'
#
loop_
_entity.id
_entity.type
_entity.pdbx_description
1 polymer ?
#
loop_
_entity_poly.entity_id
_entity_poly.type
_entity_poly.pdbx_seq_one_letter_code
_entity_poly.pdbx_strand_id
1 'polypeptide(L)'
;MMTGDWAAAVSYSGLNETGTAEWLTDQFIIPDFSTGSPFDFDAYSVSNDPDNPVWKDPNQPSNPPYSSIQNDTGWSKIDNDKLEVTIYYEVVDLDPNNGSPISFADDYGSAYVKSERYVILQTYVFRNIQTTEDITDLEFYQVMHGHPADAYSDLAGSYNTVAISDNLENYVPYDSKHQTGNFRYDITLWNNTTGAHQDYMSFSSTVAPDEIGFDEFEYPSSEMRYDIENRTLNGRTSWENDDIAGAMMWYLPDLDPNESTSITLALMYGCGEPVENSLILTKTDDIDPNYVCGVDPSDPNNNEITYTIYYANPITNTSDPDYLGTVNDVVITDYLPNGTDPCDVTASGGGTYDIFTNTATWDISTLAPGEANSVTVTIEVISAEPAGEVVNTAILTSDVGWVKAVETTDICCFGGSIIYVDDTASGSNTGLNWNDAYNDLQAALARASECTTTEIWVASGIYMPDVINGNRNISFELVDDVEIYGGFNGTETLRSERDFLKNKTVLSGDIDPDGNNDTNKIVHADSTITSSAILDGFIITDGYDGIYCDSGDPTIKNCVIADNHDDGVYCTGSNMSISWSIIKENGGDGIECSGSGKNLTVNNNIIYYNGENGIYTFYSTATIKNSMIFYNGEDGTVYTVYYGVKLENPSDNPVIRNCTIADNRSEGIYYTGSNTPDISNSIIWHNNADNGYFQLSENCPVPTYSCITDPNDPEGEDPGADEPNEETGNISANPHFAYTYPNLSDYHLHPDSPCVDAGDPCDTYDGEKDIDGDVRVLNGVDYSPDNGRVDMGADEVACDDIYNSLDRNIDAIVDIGDIIILADAWLSDPCSGNWNPDCDLQPETGDGDVDYGDFVAFGSEWLWQPCWSSSGTGVWMMMGAGGGESMMTCGASAPVAFEPVATMSLEANDGYVVDEVANQLLETQRQFKMDQLTEARNQKAYYESPTPSEPSVEEQIEQIEELLDWLYEIKDETNEDTWLSLTTTLEEMLKDLQE
;
A
#
# COMPACT_ATOMS: atom_id res chain seq x y z
N MET A 1 -28.30 14.78 28.06
CA MET A 1 -29.67 14.35 27.68
C MET A 1 -29.69 13.39 26.49
N MET A 2 -28.78 13.47 25.50
CA MET A 2 -28.83 12.66 24.27
C MET A 2 -28.53 11.15 24.43
N THR A 3 -28.15 10.70 25.62
CA THR A 3 -27.87 9.28 25.96
C THR A 3 -28.41 8.89 27.35
N GLY A 4 -29.17 9.78 28.00
CA GLY A 4 -29.53 9.61 29.40
C GLY A 4 -30.67 8.63 29.62
N ASP A 5 -30.37 7.54 30.32
CA ASP A 5 -31.16 6.68 31.23
C ASP A 5 -32.54 6.14 30.79
N TRP A 6 -33.29 6.78 29.89
CA TRP A 6 -34.66 6.43 29.44
C TRP A 6 -34.86 6.62 27.93
N ALA A 7 -33.81 6.48 27.11
CA ALA A 7 -33.87 6.75 25.67
C ALA A 7 -34.00 5.51 24.77
N ALA A 8 -33.74 4.30 25.27
CA ALA A 8 -33.78 3.08 24.47
C ALA A 8 -34.27 1.85 25.25
N ALA A 9 -35.03 0.97 24.60
CA ALA A 9 -35.62 -0.22 25.21
C ALA A 9 -35.64 -1.43 24.26
N VAL A 10 -35.74 -2.63 24.82
CA VAL A 10 -35.86 -3.89 24.08
C VAL A 10 -37.03 -4.74 24.58
N SER A 11 -37.59 -5.57 23.71
CA SER A 11 -38.60 -6.58 24.02
C SER A 11 -38.30 -7.84 23.20
N TYR A 12 -38.51 -9.03 23.77
CA TYR A 12 -38.42 -10.30 23.02
C TYR A 12 -39.21 -11.41 23.71
N SER A 13 -39.50 -12.48 22.97
CA SER A 13 -40.22 -13.64 23.49
C SER A 13 -39.47 -14.31 24.64
N GLY A 14 -40.02 -14.19 25.85
CA GLY A 14 -39.44 -14.77 27.06
C GLY A 14 -38.42 -13.89 27.80
N LEU A 15 -38.43 -12.58 27.55
CA LEU A 15 -37.74 -11.57 28.38
C LEU A 15 -38.29 -11.55 29.82
N ASN A 16 -39.61 -11.38 30.00
CA ASN A 16 -40.26 -11.41 31.32
C ASN A 16 -41.68 -12.01 31.28
N GLU A 17 -42.22 -12.38 32.46
CA GLU A 17 -43.54 -13.02 32.61
C GLU A 17 -44.72 -12.13 32.15
N THR A 18 -44.50 -10.82 32.00
CA THR A 18 -45.52 -9.83 31.64
C THR A 18 -45.56 -9.49 30.15
N GLY A 19 -44.56 -9.91 29.37
CA GLY A 19 -44.45 -9.56 27.95
C GLY A 19 -44.21 -8.05 27.74
N THR A 20 -43.53 -7.41 28.68
CA THR A 20 -43.30 -5.97 28.71
C THR A 20 -41.89 -5.63 28.25
N ALA A 21 -41.74 -4.54 27.50
CA ALA A 21 -40.44 -4.05 27.10
C ALA A 21 -39.62 -3.56 28.30
N GLU A 22 -38.31 -3.84 28.30
CA GLU A 22 -37.36 -3.43 29.33
C GLU A 22 -36.48 -2.30 28.81
N TRP A 23 -36.40 -1.22 29.59
CA TRP A 23 -35.52 -0.10 29.30
C TRP A 23 -34.04 -0.45 29.59
N LEU A 24 -33.13 0.09 28.78
CA LEU A 24 -31.68 -0.14 28.89
C LEU A 24 -31.01 0.76 29.97
N THR A 25 -31.36 0.62 31.26
CA THR A 25 -31.15 1.71 32.25
C THR A 25 -30.09 1.53 33.35
N ASP A 26 -29.56 0.33 33.60
CA ASP A 26 -29.02 0.03 34.95
C ASP A 26 -27.51 0.27 35.17
N GLN A 27 -26.77 0.86 34.22
CA GLN A 27 -25.32 1.13 34.33
C GLN A 27 -24.82 2.48 33.79
N PHE A 28 -25.69 3.40 33.35
CA PHE A 28 -25.21 4.63 32.68
C PHE A 28 -24.49 5.60 33.64
N ILE A 29 -23.16 5.68 33.53
CA ILE A 29 -22.37 6.77 34.13
C ILE A 29 -22.23 7.84 33.05
N ILE A 30 -23.01 8.91 33.20
CA ILE A 30 -22.91 10.11 32.37
C ILE A 30 -21.44 10.59 32.34
N PRO A 31 -20.78 10.70 31.17
CA PRO A 31 -19.57 11.50 31.06
C PRO A 31 -20.00 12.96 31.32
N ASP A 32 -19.32 13.62 32.26
CA ASP A 32 -19.75 14.92 32.82
C ASP A 32 -19.50 16.06 31.81
N PHE A 33 -20.28 16.09 30.72
CA PHE A 33 -20.14 17.04 29.63
C PHE A 33 -20.68 18.42 30.05
N SER A 34 -19.76 19.35 30.29
CA SER A 34 -20.07 20.78 30.32
C SER A 34 -19.75 21.43 28.97
N THR A 35 -20.59 22.38 28.54
CA THR A 35 -20.33 23.17 27.33
C THR A 35 -19.02 23.96 27.50
N GLY A 36 -18.06 23.71 26.60
CA GLY A 36 -16.70 24.24 26.70
C GLY A 36 -15.67 23.31 27.36
N SER A 37 -15.95 22.00 27.50
CA SER A 37 -14.97 21.00 27.94
C SER A 37 -14.06 20.53 26.79
N PRO A 38 -12.73 20.47 26.96
CA PRO A 38 -11.78 20.04 25.91
C PRO A 38 -11.56 18.52 25.84
N PHE A 39 -12.57 17.71 26.17
CA PHE A 39 -12.53 16.23 26.22
C PHE A 39 -11.41 15.60 27.07
N ASP A 40 -10.87 16.31 28.07
CA ASP A 40 -9.90 15.75 29.02
C ASP A 40 -10.60 15.00 30.19
N PHE A 41 -10.07 13.85 30.58
CA PHE A 41 -10.67 12.92 31.54
C PHE A 41 -10.34 13.33 32.99
N ASP A 42 -10.87 14.47 33.43
CA ASP A 42 -10.53 15.04 34.74
C ASP A 42 -11.13 14.23 35.90
N ALA A 43 -10.29 13.40 36.53
CA ALA A 43 -10.67 12.37 37.51
C ALA A 43 -11.05 12.93 38.89
N TYR A 44 -12.12 13.73 38.98
CA TYR A 44 -12.49 14.44 40.22
C TYR A 44 -13.98 14.49 40.60
N SER A 45 -14.75 13.43 40.35
CA SER A 45 -16.08 13.24 40.96
C SER A 45 -16.23 11.92 41.75
N VAL A 46 -15.18 11.52 42.50
CA VAL A 46 -15.29 10.43 43.48
C VAL A 46 -16.24 10.82 44.61
N SER A 47 -17.53 10.55 44.41
CA SER A 47 -18.51 10.59 45.49
C SER A 47 -18.06 9.62 46.58
N ASN A 48 -18.01 10.10 47.83
CA ASN A 48 -17.58 9.27 48.96
C ASN A 48 -18.74 8.40 49.45
N ASP A 49 -19.36 7.64 48.55
CA ASP A 49 -20.31 6.60 48.90
C ASP A 49 -19.56 5.27 49.10
N PRO A 50 -19.45 4.76 50.34
CA PRO A 50 -18.69 3.55 50.64
C PRO A 50 -19.34 2.25 50.15
N ASP A 51 -20.57 2.29 49.62
CA ASP A 51 -21.33 1.10 49.22
C ASP A 51 -21.40 0.87 47.68
N ASN A 52 -20.72 1.69 46.85
CA ASN A 52 -20.65 1.50 45.38
C ASN A 52 -19.28 0.94 44.91
N PRO A 53 -19.20 -0.29 44.37
CA PRO A 53 -17.95 -0.91 43.95
C PRO A 53 -17.55 -0.50 42.51
N VAL A 54 -16.87 0.65 42.37
CA VAL A 54 -16.30 1.06 41.07
C VAL A 54 -15.20 0.08 40.63
N TRP A 55 -15.26 -0.28 39.35
CA TRP A 55 -14.37 -1.23 38.69
C TRP A 55 -12.89 -0.87 38.83
N LYS A 56 -12.10 -1.85 39.26
CA LYS A 56 -10.71 -1.98 38.84
C LYS A 56 -10.63 -3.20 37.94
N ASP A 57 -10.23 -3.00 36.69
CA ASP A 57 -9.57 -4.08 35.96
C ASP A 57 -8.25 -4.42 36.69
N PRO A 58 -8.02 -5.68 37.12
CA PRO A 58 -6.76 -6.09 37.73
C PRO A 58 -5.57 -6.13 36.76
N ASN A 59 -5.79 -6.06 35.44
CA ASN A 59 -4.82 -6.44 34.41
C ASN A 59 -4.24 -5.28 33.58
N GLN A 60 -4.71 -4.04 33.75
CA GLN A 60 -4.12 -2.87 33.09
C GLN A 60 -2.77 -2.48 33.74
N PRO A 61 -1.64 -2.47 33.00
CA PRO A 61 -0.39 -1.92 33.49
C PRO A 61 -0.49 -0.40 33.68
N SER A 62 0.42 0.18 34.47
CA SER A 62 0.34 1.58 34.90
C SER A 62 0.30 2.58 33.73
N ASN A 63 -0.71 3.47 33.73
CA ASN A 63 -0.88 4.60 32.81
C ASN A 63 0.44 5.26 32.41
N PRO A 64 0.73 5.43 31.10
CA PRO A 64 1.70 6.42 30.63
C PRO A 64 1.17 7.85 30.86
N PRO A 65 2.04 8.88 30.86
CA PRO A 65 1.61 10.26 30.98
C PRO A 65 0.88 10.74 29.71
N TYR A 66 -0.13 11.61 29.90
CA TYR A 66 -1.00 12.11 28.83
C TYR A 66 -0.25 12.90 27.74
N SER A 67 -0.24 12.36 26.53
CA SER A 67 -0.11 13.07 25.26
C SER A 67 -0.70 12.19 24.15
N SER A 68 -1.44 12.81 23.21
CA SER A 68 -1.94 12.24 21.94
C SER A 68 -2.85 11.00 22.01
N ILE A 69 -4.03 11.11 22.62
CA ILE A 69 -5.20 10.27 22.25
C ILE A 69 -6.43 11.18 22.14
N GLN A 70 -6.96 11.34 20.93
CA GLN A 70 -8.33 11.84 20.71
C GLN A 70 -9.31 10.72 21.08
N ASN A 71 -10.25 11.00 21.98
CA ASN A 71 -11.27 10.03 22.39
C ASN A 71 -12.63 10.39 21.76
N ASP A 72 -12.66 10.43 20.42
CA ASP A 72 -13.89 10.72 19.66
C ASP A 72 -14.83 9.50 19.57
N THR A 73 -14.38 8.32 20.02
CA THR A 73 -15.17 7.08 20.13
C THR A 73 -15.33 6.59 21.58
N GLY A 74 -16.32 5.71 21.80
CA GLY A 74 -16.54 5.03 23.08
C GLY A 74 -17.58 3.93 22.99
N TRP A 75 -17.81 3.18 24.09
CA TRP A 75 -18.87 2.16 24.13
C TRP A 75 -19.49 1.96 25.51
N SER A 76 -20.65 1.33 25.54
CA SER A 76 -21.36 0.85 26.73
C SER A 76 -21.89 -0.56 26.49
N LYS A 77 -22.05 -1.35 27.54
CA LYS A 77 -22.62 -2.71 27.46
C LYS A 77 -23.67 -2.93 28.53
N ILE A 78 -24.79 -3.51 28.12
CA ILE A 78 -25.96 -3.78 28.93
C ILE A 78 -26.41 -5.20 28.60
N ASP A 79 -26.32 -6.13 29.56
CA ASP A 79 -26.71 -7.52 29.37
C ASP A 79 -27.68 -8.03 30.45
N ASN A 80 -28.45 -9.05 30.10
CA ASN A 80 -29.17 -9.89 31.04
C ASN A 80 -28.73 -11.36 30.89
N ASP A 81 -29.48 -12.33 31.41
CA ASP A 81 -29.06 -13.73 31.34
C ASP A 81 -29.13 -14.36 29.93
N LYS A 82 -29.65 -13.64 28.92
CA LYS A 82 -29.86 -14.11 27.53
C LYS A 82 -29.35 -13.19 26.44
N LEU A 83 -29.59 -11.89 26.54
CA LEU A 83 -29.26 -10.88 25.53
C LEU A 83 -28.17 -9.93 26.05
N GLU A 84 -27.19 -9.66 25.21
CA GLU A 84 -26.18 -8.63 25.38
C GLU A 84 -26.43 -7.51 24.37
N VAL A 85 -26.49 -6.26 24.82
CA VAL A 85 -26.60 -5.07 23.98
C VAL A 85 -25.35 -4.22 24.20
N THR A 86 -24.50 -4.13 23.18
CA THR A 86 -23.33 -3.23 23.19
C THR A 86 -23.65 -2.00 22.34
N ILE A 87 -23.47 -0.82 22.90
CA ILE A 87 -23.72 0.47 22.24
C ILE A 87 -22.37 1.10 21.97
N TYR A 88 -22.02 1.30 20.71
CA TYR A 88 -20.84 2.04 20.26
C TYR A 88 -21.24 3.49 19.99
N TYR A 89 -20.35 4.43 20.31
CA TYR A 89 -20.53 5.87 20.16
C TYR A 89 -19.36 6.44 19.37
N GLU A 90 -19.65 7.36 18.45
CA GLU A 90 -18.63 8.13 17.73
C GLU A 90 -19.13 9.55 17.49
N VAL A 91 -18.26 10.54 17.73
CA VAL A 91 -18.52 11.95 17.44
C VAL A 91 -17.86 12.30 16.10
N VAL A 92 -18.69 12.47 15.08
CA VAL A 92 -18.26 12.80 13.72
C VAL A 92 -18.22 14.31 13.56
N ASP A 93 -17.05 14.88 13.27
CA ASP A 93 -16.92 16.26 12.79
C ASP A 93 -17.17 16.28 11.27
N LEU A 94 -18.23 16.95 10.83
CA LEU A 94 -18.68 17.03 9.44
C LEU A 94 -17.86 18.01 8.56
N ASP A 95 -16.78 18.56 9.10
CA ASP A 95 -15.94 19.62 8.53
C ASP A 95 -16.69 20.94 8.23
N PRO A 96 -16.33 22.07 8.88
CA PRO A 96 -16.93 23.37 8.55
C PRO A 96 -16.78 23.75 7.06
N ASN A 97 -15.78 23.23 6.35
CA ASN A 97 -15.51 23.57 4.95
C ASN A 97 -16.32 22.73 3.95
N ASN A 98 -16.39 21.41 4.12
CA ASN A 98 -17.13 20.53 3.18
C ASN A 98 -18.67 20.59 3.32
N GLY A 99 -19.17 21.26 4.36
CA GLY A 99 -20.30 22.17 4.18
C GLY A 99 -21.64 21.55 3.79
N SER A 100 -22.05 20.46 4.42
CA SER A 100 -23.48 20.09 4.44
C SER A 100 -23.91 19.53 5.80
N PRO A 101 -24.86 20.19 6.51
CA PRO A 101 -25.54 19.56 7.62
C PRO A 101 -26.46 18.46 7.08
N ILE A 102 -26.53 17.30 7.75
CA ILE A 102 -27.65 16.38 7.46
C ILE A 102 -28.93 17.15 7.76
N SER A 103 -29.82 17.22 6.77
CA SER A 103 -30.98 18.11 6.81
C SER A 103 -32.23 17.41 6.29
N PHE A 104 -33.32 17.53 7.06
CA PHE A 104 -34.56 16.80 6.82
C PHE A 104 -35.65 17.71 6.29
N ALA A 105 -36.38 17.21 5.29
CA ALA A 105 -37.47 17.93 4.67
C ALA A 105 -38.70 18.04 5.60
N ASP A 106 -39.56 19.04 5.36
CA ASP A 106 -40.99 18.94 5.65
C ASP A 106 -41.75 18.14 4.57
N ASP A 107 -43.06 17.99 4.74
CA ASP A 107 -44.00 17.45 3.74
C ASP A 107 -43.95 18.16 2.37
N TYR A 108 -43.21 19.28 2.25
CA TYR A 108 -43.10 20.13 1.06
C TYR A 108 -41.69 20.17 0.45
N GLY A 109 -40.69 19.54 1.08
CA GLY A 109 -39.31 19.44 0.57
C GLY A 109 -38.33 20.50 1.06
N SER A 110 -38.65 21.24 2.13
CA SER A 110 -37.81 22.30 2.72
C SER A 110 -37.04 21.75 3.93
N ALA A 111 -35.74 22.01 4.09
CA ALA A 111 -34.98 21.60 5.28
C ALA A 111 -35.53 22.23 6.58
N TYR A 112 -35.44 21.54 7.72
CA TYR A 112 -35.96 22.01 9.03
C TYR A 112 -35.03 21.89 10.25
N VAL A 113 -33.92 21.14 10.16
CA VAL A 113 -32.88 21.04 11.21
C VAL A 113 -31.53 20.86 10.53
N LYS A 114 -30.48 21.41 11.15
CA LYS A 114 -29.10 21.32 10.68
C LYS A 114 -28.16 21.09 11.87
N SER A 115 -27.41 19.99 11.93
CA SER A 115 -26.24 19.97 12.80
C SER A 115 -25.10 20.76 12.18
N GLU A 116 -24.62 21.77 12.88
CA GLU A 116 -23.69 22.77 12.34
C GLU A 116 -22.26 22.25 12.17
N ARG A 117 -21.89 21.20 12.91
CA ARG A 117 -20.54 20.61 12.88
C ARG A 117 -20.47 19.15 13.32
N TYR A 118 -21.19 18.73 14.36
CA TYR A 118 -21.00 17.39 14.93
C TYR A 118 -22.25 16.50 14.85
N VAL A 119 -22.08 15.27 14.41
CA VAL A 119 -23.10 14.21 14.49
C VAL A 119 -22.63 13.17 15.50
N ILE A 120 -23.55 12.59 16.28
CA ILE A 120 -23.22 11.45 17.14
C ILE A 120 -23.76 10.19 16.47
N LEU A 121 -22.86 9.30 16.05
CA LEU A 121 -23.22 7.94 15.64
C LEU A 121 -23.40 7.06 16.87
N GLN A 122 -24.46 6.25 16.86
CA GLN A 122 -24.77 5.26 17.88
C GLN A 122 -25.10 3.93 17.23
N THR A 123 -24.26 2.92 17.42
CA THR A 123 -24.56 1.56 16.93
C THR A 123 -24.89 0.65 18.09
N TYR A 124 -26.13 0.15 18.09
CA TYR A 124 -26.60 -0.85 19.02
C TYR A 124 -26.40 -2.22 18.40
N VAL A 125 -25.53 -3.04 19.01
CA VAL A 125 -25.26 -4.43 18.63
C VAL A 125 -25.93 -5.35 19.64
N PHE A 126 -26.91 -6.12 19.18
CA PHE A 126 -27.69 -7.07 19.97
C PHE A 126 -27.16 -8.47 19.72
N ARG A 127 -26.72 -9.17 20.77
CA ARG A 127 -26.12 -10.50 20.70
C ARG A 127 -26.84 -11.49 21.61
N ASN A 128 -27.25 -12.62 21.07
CA ASN A 128 -27.72 -13.74 21.86
C ASN A 128 -26.54 -14.42 22.56
N ILE A 129 -26.43 -14.31 23.88
CA ILE A 129 -25.36 -14.95 24.67
C ILE A 129 -25.74 -16.36 25.18
N GLN A 130 -26.90 -16.88 24.78
CA GLN A 130 -27.22 -18.29 25.00
C GLN A 130 -26.43 -19.22 24.10
N THR A 131 -26.32 -20.47 24.54
CA THR A 131 -25.65 -21.56 23.81
C THR A 131 -26.63 -22.59 23.24
N THR A 132 -27.93 -22.48 23.54
CA THR A 132 -28.94 -23.50 23.20
C THR A 132 -30.37 -22.97 22.99
N GLU A 133 -30.62 -21.68 23.18
CA GLU A 133 -31.96 -21.08 23.03
C GLU A 133 -31.87 -19.87 22.11
N ASP A 134 -32.77 -19.80 21.14
CA ASP A 134 -32.89 -18.71 20.17
C ASP A 134 -33.65 -17.54 20.82
N ILE A 135 -33.32 -16.30 20.44
CA ILE A 135 -34.09 -15.11 20.83
C ILE A 135 -35.03 -14.78 19.68
N THR A 136 -36.34 -14.88 19.90
CA THR A 136 -37.35 -14.59 18.87
C THR A 136 -38.18 -13.36 19.19
N ASP A 137 -38.79 -12.77 18.17
CA ASP A 137 -39.64 -11.58 18.28
C ASP A 137 -38.90 -10.38 18.90
N LEU A 138 -37.63 -10.17 18.54
CA LEU A 138 -36.79 -9.10 19.08
C LEU A 138 -37.23 -7.72 18.54
N GLU A 139 -37.65 -6.86 19.45
CA GLU A 139 -38.14 -5.50 19.19
C GLU A 139 -37.16 -4.51 19.84
N PHE A 140 -36.70 -3.51 19.07
CA PHE A 140 -35.86 -2.41 19.58
C PHE A 140 -36.60 -1.07 19.45
N TYR A 141 -36.53 -0.24 20.50
CA TYR A 141 -37.17 1.07 20.58
C TYR A 141 -36.13 2.14 20.86
N GLN A 142 -36.13 3.21 20.06
CA GLN A 142 -35.41 4.46 20.34
C GLN A 142 -36.41 5.58 20.61
N VAL A 143 -36.20 6.36 21.67
CA VAL A 143 -37.17 7.29 22.26
C VAL A 143 -36.55 8.67 22.50
N MET A 144 -37.33 9.72 22.26
CA MET A 144 -36.96 11.13 22.48
C MET A 144 -37.60 11.67 23.77
N HIS A 145 -36.77 12.22 24.66
CA HIS A 145 -37.20 12.78 25.94
C HIS A 145 -37.49 14.29 25.86
N GLY A 146 -38.57 14.74 26.50
CA GLY A 146 -39.19 16.05 26.25
C GLY A 146 -38.66 17.24 27.05
N HIS A 147 -37.71 17.08 27.98
CA HIS A 147 -37.41 18.09 29.02
C HIS A 147 -36.91 19.49 28.55
N PRO A 148 -36.45 19.76 27.30
CA PRO A 148 -36.34 21.14 26.80
C PRO A 148 -37.71 21.85 26.64
N ALA A 149 -38.80 21.09 26.52
CA ALA A 149 -40.16 21.59 26.26
C ALA A 149 -40.95 21.99 27.52
N ASP A 150 -40.50 21.65 28.73
CA ASP A 150 -41.11 22.01 30.03
C ASP A 150 -41.49 23.52 30.17
N ALA A 151 -40.89 24.39 29.36
CA ALA A 151 -41.14 25.82 29.36
C ALA A 151 -42.29 26.28 28.43
N TYR A 152 -42.69 25.51 27.42
CA TYR A 152 -43.55 26.00 26.31
C TYR A 152 -44.58 24.99 25.79
N SER A 153 -45.86 25.40 25.82
CA SER A 153 -47.05 24.54 25.65
C SER A 153 -47.43 24.15 24.21
N ASP A 154 -46.47 24.07 23.28
CA ASP A 154 -46.74 23.74 21.88
C ASP A 154 -45.50 23.04 21.25
N LEU A 155 -45.32 21.74 21.49
CA LEU A 155 -44.40 20.88 20.73
C LEU A 155 -44.95 20.54 19.34
N ALA A 156 -44.06 20.33 18.37
CA ALA A 156 -44.39 19.79 17.05
C ALA A 156 -43.33 18.78 16.58
N GLY A 157 -43.74 17.86 15.72
CA GLY A 157 -42.91 16.76 15.24
C GLY A 157 -43.14 16.41 13.77
N SER A 158 -42.14 15.76 13.17
CA SER A 158 -42.13 15.29 11.78
C SER A 158 -41.47 13.91 11.70
N TYR A 159 -41.93 13.09 10.74
CA TYR A 159 -41.21 11.91 10.28
C TYR A 159 -41.02 11.99 8.77
N ASN A 160 -39.80 11.80 8.28
CA ASN A 160 -39.48 11.84 6.86
C ASN A 160 -38.77 10.58 6.36
N THR A 161 -38.86 10.40 5.03
CA THR A 161 -38.23 9.34 4.23
C THR A 161 -37.48 9.90 3.00
N VAL A 162 -37.50 11.22 2.82
CA VAL A 162 -36.90 11.94 1.69
C VAL A 162 -35.48 12.36 2.06
N ALA A 163 -34.49 11.61 1.59
CA ALA A 163 -33.10 12.03 1.60
C ALA A 163 -32.95 13.30 0.74
N ILE A 164 -32.62 14.43 1.37
CA ILE A 164 -32.17 15.65 0.65
C ILE A 164 -30.70 15.50 0.26
N SER A 165 -29.88 15.04 1.21
CA SER A 165 -28.45 14.71 1.07
C SER A 165 -28.03 13.84 2.26
N ASP A 166 -27.28 12.76 2.01
CA ASP A 166 -26.63 12.01 3.08
C ASP A 166 -25.14 12.30 3.09
N ASN A 167 -24.71 13.13 4.04
CA ASN A 167 -23.32 13.59 4.11
C ASN A 167 -22.41 12.59 4.83
N LEU A 168 -22.98 11.48 5.32
CA LEU A 168 -22.24 10.33 5.82
C LEU A 168 -22.12 9.23 4.77
N GLU A 169 -22.64 9.39 3.55
CA GLU A 169 -22.59 8.36 2.49
C GLU A 169 -21.15 7.93 2.15
N ASN A 170 -20.18 8.85 2.25
CA ASN A 170 -18.75 8.59 2.04
C ASN A 170 -17.93 8.70 3.34
N TYR A 171 -18.57 8.75 4.52
CA TYR A 171 -17.84 8.84 5.78
C TYR A 171 -17.31 7.45 6.18
N VAL A 172 -16.00 7.37 6.42
CA VAL A 172 -15.33 6.19 6.98
C VAL A 172 -15.27 6.38 8.50
N PRO A 173 -16.03 5.61 9.30
CA PRO A 173 -16.05 5.77 10.74
C PRO A 173 -14.78 5.22 11.39
N TYR A 174 -14.41 5.77 12.54
CA TYR A 174 -13.27 5.28 13.32
C TYR A 174 -13.53 3.90 13.94
N ASP A 175 -14.77 3.62 14.34
CA ASP A 175 -15.21 2.26 14.68
C ASP A 175 -16.03 1.63 13.54
N SER A 176 -15.50 0.55 12.95
CA SER A 176 -16.13 -0.23 11.88
C SER A 176 -17.45 -0.93 12.27
N LYS A 177 -17.92 -0.81 13.53
CA LYS A 177 -19.31 -1.14 13.88
C LYS A 177 -20.31 -0.14 13.36
N HIS A 178 -19.92 1.12 13.13
CA HIS A 178 -20.82 2.12 12.58
C HIS A 178 -21.13 1.83 11.11
N GLN A 179 -22.41 1.81 10.78
CA GLN A 179 -22.88 1.81 9.39
C GLN A 179 -23.09 3.25 8.93
N THR A 180 -22.47 3.59 7.82
CA THR A 180 -22.58 4.91 7.18
C THR A 180 -23.34 4.78 5.86
N GLY A 181 -23.98 5.88 5.42
CA GLY A 181 -24.84 5.91 4.24
C GLY A 181 -26.29 5.42 4.42
N ASN A 182 -27.17 5.95 3.57
CA ASN A 182 -28.62 5.77 3.58
C ASN A 182 -29.36 6.27 4.85
N PHE A 183 -28.81 7.26 5.57
CA PHE A 183 -29.51 7.98 6.63
C PHE A 183 -30.63 8.84 6.05
N ARG A 184 -31.87 8.31 6.10
CA ARG A 184 -33.06 8.94 5.53
C ARG A 184 -34.38 8.62 6.23
N TYR A 185 -34.31 7.89 7.34
CA TYR A 185 -35.49 7.50 8.10
C TYR A 185 -35.46 8.31 9.39
N ASP A 186 -36.16 9.44 9.37
CA ASP A 186 -35.82 10.58 10.20
C ASP A 186 -36.99 10.98 11.08
N ILE A 187 -36.76 11.15 12.39
CA ILE A 187 -37.74 11.74 13.31
C ILE A 187 -37.17 13.02 13.92
N THR A 188 -37.97 14.08 13.92
CA THR A 188 -37.55 15.42 14.33
C THR A 188 -38.61 16.05 15.22
N LEU A 189 -38.18 16.71 16.29
CA LEU A 189 -39.04 17.43 17.26
C LEU A 189 -38.53 18.84 17.53
N TRP A 190 -39.44 19.80 17.74
CA TRP A 190 -39.11 21.19 18.07
C TRP A 190 -40.21 21.91 18.88
N ASN A 191 -39.84 23.00 19.57
CA ASN A 191 -40.75 23.83 20.38
C ASN A 191 -41.25 25.11 19.66
N ASN A 192 -42.26 25.77 20.24
CA ASN A 192 -43.13 26.78 19.62
C ASN A 192 -42.43 27.86 18.74
N THR A 193 -42.93 28.00 17.50
CA THR A 193 -42.47 28.95 16.46
C THR A 193 -42.60 30.46 16.77
N THR A 194 -43.00 30.85 17.98
CA THR A 194 -43.20 32.26 18.39
C THR A 194 -42.38 32.69 19.62
N GLY A 195 -41.50 31.82 20.13
CA GLY A 195 -40.52 32.12 21.18
C GLY A 195 -39.22 32.76 20.66
N ALA A 196 -38.37 33.22 21.58
CA ALA A 196 -37.03 33.76 21.29
C ALA A 196 -35.92 32.69 21.23
N HIS A 197 -36.28 31.43 21.46
CA HIS A 197 -35.43 30.26 21.30
C HIS A 197 -36.27 29.17 20.66
N GLN A 198 -35.68 28.45 19.70
CA GLN A 198 -36.25 27.24 19.08
C GLN A 198 -35.21 26.14 19.23
N ASP A 199 -35.55 25.12 20.02
CA ASP A 199 -34.69 23.97 20.24
C ASP A 199 -35.13 22.83 19.32
N TYR A 200 -34.17 22.21 18.66
CA TYR A 200 -34.39 21.10 17.74
C TYR A 200 -33.64 19.85 18.18
N MET A 201 -34.29 18.70 18.09
CA MET A 201 -33.66 17.39 18.29
C MET A 201 -34.10 16.46 17.17
N SER A 202 -33.19 15.62 16.68
CA SER A 202 -33.51 14.64 15.65
C SER A 202 -32.60 13.42 15.72
N PHE A 203 -33.09 12.27 15.25
CA PHE A 203 -32.24 11.15 14.88
C PHE A 203 -32.70 10.51 13.57
N SER A 204 -31.73 9.97 12.84
CA SER A 204 -31.92 9.23 11.59
C SER A 204 -31.41 7.80 11.72
N SER A 205 -31.99 6.88 10.96
CA SER A 205 -31.55 5.49 10.82
C SER A 205 -31.21 5.18 9.37
N THR A 206 -30.26 4.27 9.17
CA THR A 206 -29.99 3.62 7.87
C THR A 206 -31.07 2.60 7.48
N VAL A 207 -31.85 2.13 8.47
CA VAL A 207 -32.89 1.11 8.35
C VAL A 207 -34.28 1.67 8.68
N ALA A 208 -35.26 1.42 7.82
CA ALA A 208 -36.64 1.87 8.01
C ALA A 208 -37.23 1.36 9.33
N PRO A 209 -37.80 2.24 10.21
CA PRO A 209 -38.58 1.79 11.34
C PRO A 209 -39.87 1.12 10.89
N ASP A 210 -40.30 0.10 11.63
CA ASP A 210 -41.58 -0.56 11.43
C ASP A 210 -42.74 0.28 11.99
N GLU A 211 -42.50 1.07 13.06
CA GLU A 211 -43.47 1.99 13.66
C GLU A 211 -42.88 3.38 13.99
N ILE A 212 -43.73 4.41 13.78
CA ILE A 212 -43.56 5.90 13.71
C ILE A 212 -42.52 6.59 14.63
N GLY A 213 -42.87 7.55 15.50
CA GLY A 213 -44.14 8.20 15.85
C GLY A 213 -43.91 9.45 16.74
N PHE A 214 -44.74 10.51 16.62
CA PHE A 214 -44.25 11.91 16.63
C PHE A 214 -45.10 12.97 17.40
N ASP A 215 -45.85 12.60 18.44
CA ASP A 215 -46.70 13.52 19.24
C ASP A 215 -46.30 13.56 20.74
N GLU A 216 -46.63 14.66 21.44
CA GLU A 216 -46.83 14.63 22.90
C GLU A 216 -47.90 13.57 23.24
N PHE A 217 -47.64 12.69 24.22
CA PHE A 217 -48.53 11.57 24.55
C PHE A 217 -49.76 11.97 25.40
N GLU A 218 -50.40 13.11 25.10
CA GLU A 218 -51.58 13.64 25.77
C GLU A 218 -52.87 12.83 25.47
N TYR A 219 -53.90 13.04 26.30
CA TYR A 219 -55.08 12.16 26.36
C TYR A 219 -56.31 12.83 25.69
N PRO A 220 -56.94 12.30 24.60
CA PRO A 220 -56.76 10.96 24.00
C PRO A 220 -56.54 10.86 22.47
N SER A 221 -55.87 9.77 22.11
CA SER A 221 -55.94 8.94 20.87
C SER A 221 -55.20 9.34 19.58
N SER A 222 -54.01 8.75 19.41
CA SER A 222 -53.50 8.16 18.15
C SER A 222 -53.40 6.63 18.33
N GLU A 223 -53.24 5.85 17.24
CA GLU A 223 -53.14 4.37 17.34
C GLU A 223 -51.81 3.90 17.94
N MET A 224 -50.69 4.59 17.72
CA MET A 224 -49.36 4.13 18.16
C MET A 224 -49.09 4.28 19.66
N ARG A 225 -49.74 5.24 20.31
CA ARG A 225 -49.83 5.33 21.78
C ARG A 225 -50.35 4.02 22.38
N TYR A 226 -51.21 3.29 21.67
CA TYR A 226 -51.75 2.01 22.12
C TYR A 226 -50.65 0.95 22.25
N ASP A 227 -49.69 0.87 21.34
CA ASP A 227 -48.73 -0.24 21.31
C ASP A 227 -47.55 0.01 22.26
N ILE A 228 -47.01 1.24 22.31
CA ILE A 228 -46.00 1.64 23.31
C ILE A 228 -46.57 1.57 24.75
N GLU A 229 -47.84 1.97 24.97
CA GLU A 229 -48.46 1.84 26.31
C GLU A 229 -48.91 0.41 26.64
N ASN A 230 -49.36 -0.42 25.69
CA ASN A 230 -49.77 -1.81 25.97
C ASN A 230 -48.58 -2.73 26.19
N ARG A 231 -47.46 -2.55 25.48
CA ARG A 231 -46.18 -3.20 25.80
C ARG A 231 -45.60 -2.72 27.14
N THR A 232 -46.23 -1.70 27.73
CA THR A 232 -46.05 -1.24 29.11
C THR A 232 -44.58 -1.21 29.54
N LEU A 233 -43.76 -0.34 28.92
CA LEU A 233 -42.33 -0.20 29.23
C LEU A 233 -42.10 -0.13 30.76
N ASN A 234 -41.35 -1.09 31.32
CA ASN A 234 -41.17 -1.33 32.76
C ASN A 234 -42.46 -1.30 33.63
N GLY A 235 -43.60 -1.70 33.07
CA GLY A 235 -44.88 -1.76 33.79
C GLY A 235 -45.53 -0.40 34.10
N ARG A 236 -45.04 0.72 33.55
CA ARG A 236 -45.69 2.04 33.71
C ARG A 236 -47.00 2.11 32.90
N THR A 237 -48.12 2.30 33.59
CA THR A 237 -49.44 2.55 32.98
C THR A 237 -49.83 4.04 32.96
N SER A 238 -48.86 4.93 33.20
CA SER A 238 -49.04 6.38 33.20
C SER A 238 -47.68 7.05 33.02
N TRP A 239 -47.57 7.87 31.98
CA TRP A 239 -46.46 8.77 31.72
C TRP A 239 -46.84 10.17 32.20
N GLU A 240 -45.87 10.95 32.68
CA GLU A 240 -46.05 12.40 32.81
C GLU A 240 -45.88 13.03 31.42
N ASN A 241 -46.45 14.21 31.17
CA ASN A 241 -46.46 14.84 29.84
C ASN A 241 -45.04 15.04 29.26
N ASP A 242 -44.06 15.09 30.15
CA ASP A 242 -42.68 15.50 29.91
C ASP A 242 -41.75 14.29 29.67
N ASP A 243 -42.26 13.06 29.87
CA ASP A 243 -41.47 11.81 29.82
C ASP A 243 -41.02 11.43 28.38
N ILE A 244 -41.92 11.51 27.38
CA ILE A 244 -41.67 11.06 25.99
C ILE A 244 -42.35 12.01 25.00
N ALA A 245 -41.63 12.45 23.96
CA ALA A 245 -42.13 13.34 22.91
C ALA A 245 -42.04 12.75 21.47
N GLY A 246 -41.44 11.58 21.29
CA GLY A 246 -41.37 10.84 20.02
C GLY A 246 -40.61 9.52 20.18
N ALA A 247 -40.81 8.54 19.30
CA ALA A 247 -40.11 7.24 19.35
C ALA A 247 -40.19 6.47 18.02
N MET A 248 -39.12 5.78 17.63
CA MET A 248 -39.09 4.78 16.55
C MET A 248 -39.00 3.35 17.10
N MET A 249 -39.49 2.37 16.34
CA MET A 249 -39.36 0.94 16.66
C MET A 249 -39.00 0.09 15.43
N TRP A 250 -38.21 -0.95 15.65
CA TRP A 250 -37.80 -1.96 14.65
C TRP A 250 -38.04 -3.39 15.16
N TYR A 251 -38.57 -4.25 14.30
CA TYR A 251 -38.50 -5.70 14.47
C TYR A 251 -37.16 -6.20 13.93
N LEU A 252 -36.27 -6.60 14.85
CA LEU A 252 -34.97 -7.17 14.51
C LEU A 252 -35.11 -8.68 14.18
N PRO A 253 -34.16 -9.27 13.44
CA PRO A 253 -34.16 -10.71 13.19
C PRO A 253 -34.17 -11.54 14.48
N ASP A 254 -34.78 -12.73 14.41
CA ASP A 254 -34.56 -13.77 15.41
C ASP A 254 -33.05 -14.10 15.45
N LEU A 255 -32.48 -14.31 16.64
CA LEU A 255 -31.04 -14.56 16.84
C LEU A 255 -30.78 -15.99 17.33
N ASP A 256 -30.10 -16.79 16.53
CA ASP A 256 -29.58 -18.11 16.91
C ASP A 256 -28.54 -17.98 18.06
N PRO A 257 -28.22 -19.07 18.79
CA PRO A 257 -27.21 -19.04 19.85
C PRO A 257 -25.83 -18.51 19.40
N ASN A 258 -25.36 -17.42 20.04
CA ASN A 258 -24.16 -16.62 19.70
C ASN A 258 -24.28 -15.68 18.49
N GLU A 259 -25.42 -15.63 17.80
CA GLU A 259 -25.66 -14.68 16.71
C GLU A 259 -25.82 -13.24 17.22
N SER A 260 -25.54 -12.28 16.34
CA SER A 260 -25.73 -10.85 16.62
C SER A 260 -26.27 -10.09 15.42
N THR A 261 -27.08 -9.07 15.68
CA THR A 261 -27.54 -8.07 14.71
C THR A 261 -27.26 -6.65 15.21
N SER A 262 -27.40 -5.64 14.37
CA SER A 262 -27.10 -4.26 14.75
C SER A 262 -27.92 -3.22 14.00
N ILE A 263 -28.08 -2.04 14.61
CA ILE A 263 -28.66 -0.84 13.99
C ILE A 263 -27.80 0.37 14.33
N THR A 264 -27.56 1.25 13.35
CA THR A 264 -26.83 2.51 13.54
C THR A 264 -27.78 3.70 13.41
N LEU A 265 -27.70 4.62 14.37
CA LEU A 265 -28.47 5.85 14.42
C LEU A 265 -27.53 7.07 14.41
N ALA A 266 -27.89 8.09 13.65
CA ALA A 266 -27.21 9.39 13.63
C ALA A 266 -28.05 10.42 14.42
N LEU A 267 -27.52 10.95 15.53
CA LEU A 267 -28.20 11.92 16.39
C LEU A 267 -27.69 13.34 16.13
N MET A 268 -28.61 14.31 16.16
CA MET A 268 -28.32 15.70 15.81
C MET A 268 -28.98 16.74 16.71
N TYR A 269 -28.34 17.91 16.75
CA TYR A 269 -28.73 19.11 17.47
C TYR A 269 -28.29 20.35 16.66
N GLY A 270 -29.04 21.46 16.72
CA GLY A 270 -28.69 22.68 15.98
C GLY A 270 -29.61 23.86 16.26
N CYS A 271 -29.21 25.06 15.83
CA CYS A 271 -30.08 26.25 15.87
C CYS A 271 -30.85 26.44 14.54
N GLY A 272 -31.86 27.32 14.56
CA GLY A 272 -32.90 27.39 13.54
C GLY A 272 -32.48 27.87 12.13
N GLU A 273 -33.48 28.07 11.28
CA GLU A 273 -33.31 28.34 9.85
C GLU A 273 -32.33 29.50 9.51
N PRO A 274 -31.54 29.37 8.43
CA PRO A 274 -30.66 30.44 7.97
C PRO A 274 -31.48 31.64 7.44
N VAL A 275 -31.09 32.85 7.82
CA VAL A 275 -31.80 34.09 7.45
C VAL A 275 -31.20 34.76 6.21
N GLU A 276 -30.90 33.96 5.18
CA GLU A 276 -30.16 34.32 3.96
C GLU A 276 -30.74 35.52 3.17
N ASN A 277 -32.05 35.78 3.28
CA ASN A 277 -32.68 36.93 2.61
C ASN A 277 -32.68 38.22 3.45
N SER A 278 -32.33 38.13 4.74
CA SER A 278 -32.57 39.16 5.74
C SER A 278 -31.29 39.72 6.36
N LEU A 279 -30.27 38.88 6.55
CA LEU A 279 -28.90 39.28 6.88
C LEU A 279 -27.97 38.99 5.71
N ILE A 280 -26.92 39.80 5.56
CA ILE A 280 -25.83 39.53 4.63
C ILE A 280 -24.59 39.19 5.43
N LEU A 281 -23.93 38.10 5.05
CA LEU A 281 -22.54 37.80 5.35
C LEU A 281 -21.86 37.46 4.02
N THR A 282 -20.72 38.07 3.73
CA THR A 282 -19.88 37.73 2.58
C THR A 282 -18.42 37.74 3.02
N LYS A 283 -17.67 36.74 2.55
CA LYS A 283 -16.23 36.61 2.76
C LYS A 283 -15.54 36.85 1.42
N THR A 284 -14.35 37.44 1.45
CA THR A 284 -13.43 37.52 0.31
C THR A 284 -12.00 37.48 0.85
N ASP A 285 -11.04 36.88 0.15
CA ASP A 285 -9.61 37.07 0.44
C ASP A 285 -9.02 38.32 -0.26
N ASP A 286 -7.70 38.51 -0.16
CA ASP A 286 -6.93 39.56 -0.84
C ASP A 286 -6.01 39.05 -1.96
N ILE A 287 -6.18 37.79 -2.36
CA ILE A 287 -5.44 37.14 -3.45
C ILE A 287 -6.08 37.54 -4.79
N ASP A 288 -5.26 37.75 -5.84
CA ASP A 288 -5.78 38.10 -7.16
C ASP A 288 -6.09 36.81 -7.96
N PRO A 289 -7.37 36.47 -8.25
CA PRO A 289 -7.74 35.26 -9.00
C PRO A 289 -7.33 35.32 -10.49
N ASN A 290 -6.58 36.35 -10.91
CA ASN A 290 -5.95 36.44 -12.22
C ASN A 290 -4.42 36.15 -12.17
N TYR A 291 -3.85 35.88 -10.99
CA TYR A 291 -2.48 35.41 -10.86
C TYR A 291 -2.37 33.92 -11.18
N VAL A 292 -1.18 33.46 -11.57
CA VAL A 292 -0.99 32.07 -12.05
C VAL A 292 -0.96 31.05 -10.89
N CYS A 293 -0.72 31.51 -9.67
CA CYS A 293 -1.04 30.80 -8.44
C CYS A 293 -1.19 31.81 -7.28
N GLY A 294 -1.94 31.44 -6.24
CA GLY A 294 -2.32 32.33 -5.14
C GLY A 294 -1.26 32.42 -4.05
N VAL A 295 -1.17 31.38 -3.21
CA VAL A 295 -0.42 31.37 -1.94
C VAL A 295 0.66 30.30 -1.96
N ASP A 296 1.88 30.61 -1.51
CA ASP A 296 3.00 29.66 -1.42
C ASP A 296 3.49 29.58 0.04
N PRO A 297 3.12 28.53 0.79
CA PRO A 297 3.58 28.31 2.17
C PRO A 297 5.11 28.28 2.35
N SER A 298 5.89 28.08 1.27
CA SER A 298 7.35 28.06 1.29
C SER A 298 8.01 29.43 1.03
N ASP A 299 7.26 30.43 0.54
CA ASP A 299 7.75 31.81 0.39
C ASP A 299 7.19 32.72 1.51
N PRO A 300 8.00 33.17 2.48
CA PRO A 300 7.58 34.08 3.56
C PRO A 300 7.27 35.52 3.08
N ASN A 301 7.09 35.72 1.78
CA ASN A 301 6.55 36.95 1.18
C ASN A 301 5.20 36.71 0.46
N ASN A 302 4.71 35.46 0.43
CA ASN A 302 3.49 35.04 -0.29
C ASN A 302 2.72 33.92 0.45
N ASN A 303 2.89 33.79 1.77
CA ASN A 303 2.23 32.80 2.61
C ASN A 303 1.16 33.40 3.57
N GLU A 304 0.94 34.72 3.54
CA GLU A 304 -0.13 35.38 4.29
C GLU A 304 -1.43 35.48 3.47
N ILE A 305 -2.60 35.29 4.11
CA ILE A 305 -3.92 35.54 3.52
C ILE A 305 -4.72 36.48 4.44
N THR A 306 -5.31 37.56 3.90
CA THR A 306 -6.21 38.46 4.64
C THR A 306 -7.65 38.31 4.19
N TYR A 307 -8.43 37.55 4.95
CA TYR A 307 -9.87 37.43 4.75
C TYR A 307 -10.60 38.67 5.25
N THR A 308 -11.45 39.25 4.40
CA THR A 308 -12.39 40.31 4.72
C THR A 308 -13.80 39.74 4.86
N ILE A 309 -14.37 39.88 6.05
CA ILE A 309 -15.74 39.43 6.37
C ILE A 309 -16.63 40.66 6.47
N TYR A 310 -17.47 40.87 5.46
CA TYR A 310 -18.49 41.92 5.43
C TYR A 310 -19.82 41.39 5.95
N TYR A 311 -20.46 42.14 6.84
CA TYR A 311 -21.74 41.78 7.45
C TYR A 311 -22.71 42.97 7.47
N ALA A 312 -24.00 42.71 7.26
CA ALA A 312 -25.03 43.74 7.26
C ALA A 312 -26.43 43.24 7.62
N ASN A 313 -27.22 44.14 8.20
CA ASN A 313 -28.68 44.06 8.28
C ASN A 313 -29.24 45.09 7.27
N PRO A 314 -29.34 44.77 5.98
CA PRO A 314 -29.52 45.78 4.92
C PRO A 314 -30.94 46.38 4.86
N ILE A 315 -31.94 45.70 5.42
CA ILE A 315 -33.35 46.02 5.16
C ILE A 315 -33.85 47.10 6.13
N THR A 316 -34.14 48.28 5.58
CA THR A 316 -34.67 49.44 6.34
C THR A 316 -36.17 49.67 6.16
N ASN A 317 -36.81 48.93 5.26
CA ASN A 317 -38.23 49.06 4.95
C ASN A 317 -39.07 48.16 5.87
N THR A 318 -39.77 48.73 6.85
CA THR A 318 -40.64 47.98 7.78
C THR A 318 -41.88 47.33 7.12
N SER A 319 -41.99 47.36 5.79
CA SER A 319 -43.04 46.71 5.01
C SER A 319 -42.51 45.54 4.18
N ASP A 320 -41.21 45.27 4.23
CA ASP A 320 -40.58 44.08 3.65
C ASP A 320 -40.89 42.86 4.51
N PRO A 321 -41.18 41.68 3.94
CA PRO A 321 -41.31 40.44 4.71
C PRO A 321 -40.02 40.06 5.45
N ASP A 322 -38.87 40.42 4.88
CA ASP A 322 -37.54 40.03 5.36
C ASP A 322 -36.95 41.05 6.38
N TYR A 323 -37.74 42.03 6.82
CA TYR A 323 -37.31 43.05 7.79
C TYR A 323 -37.26 42.51 9.23
N LEU A 324 -36.04 42.37 9.78
CA LEU A 324 -35.80 41.84 11.13
C LEU A 324 -35.90 42.88 12.26
N GLY A 325 -35.75 44.17 11.96
CA GLY A 325 -35.56 45.19 13.01
C GLY A 325 -34.14 45.19 13.55
N THR A 326 -33.95 45.52 14.83
CA THR A 326 -32.63 45.47 15.47
C THR A 326 -32.38 44.06 15.96
N VAL A 327 -31.41 43.40 15.34
CA VAL A 327 -30.93 42.07 15.69
C VAL A 327 -29.97 42.16 16.86
N ASN A 328 -30.03 41.22 17.79
CA ASN A 328 -29.26 41.17 19.03
C ASN A 328 -28.45 39.85 19.09
N ASP A 329 -27.59 39.75 20.10
CA ASP A 329 -26.72 38.60 20.34
C ASP A 329 -25.89 38.20 19.09
N VAL A 330 -25.54 39.21 18.28
CA VAL A 330 -24.82 39.04 17.00
C VAL A 330 -23.36 38.69 17.27
N VAL A 331 -22.98 37.47 16.91
CA VAL A 331 -21.61 36.96 17.00
C VAL A 331 -21.17 36.50 15.62
N ILE A 332 -19.95 36.83 15.23
CA ILE A 332 -19.29 36.27 14.03
C ILE A 332 -18.18 35.35 14.51
N THR A 333 -18.12 34.14 13.98
CA THR A 333 -17.04 33.16 14.20
C THR A 333 -16.50 32.73 12.85
N ASP A 334 -15.20 32.89 12.65
CA ASP A 334 -14.46 32.45 11.47
C ASP A 334 -13.60 31.23 11.82
N TYR A 335 -13.81 30.12 11.12
CA TYR A 335 -13.13 28.85 11.28
C TYR A 335 -11.96 28.82 10.32
N LEU A 336 -10.75 29.05 10.85
CA LEU A 336 -9.55 29.23 10.03
C LEU A 336 -9.10 27.89 9.42
N PRO A 337 -8.47 27.90 8.24
CA PRO A 337 -8.00 26.68 7.59
C PRO A 337 -7.03 25.88 8.48
N ASN A 338 -7.04 24.56 8.30
CA ASN A 338 -5.94 23.72 8.77
C ASN A 338 -4.62 24.18 8.13
N GLY A 339 -3.50 24.02 8.86
CA GLY A 339 -2.20 24.51 8.40
C GLY A 339 -1.97 26.01 8.54
N THR A 340 -2.86 26.74 9.22
CA THR A 340 -2.62 28.10 9.74
C THR A 340 -1.56 28.08 10.85
N ASP A 341 -0.62 29.03 10.91
CA ASP A 341 0.22 29.22 12.10
C ASP A 341 -0.61 29.86 13.23
N PRO A 342 -0.87 29.16 14.36
CA PRO A 342 -1.62 29.71 15.47
C PRO A 342 -0.90 30.88 16.19
N CYS A 343 0.39 31.13 15.90
CA CYS A 343 1.17 32.22 16.47
C CYS A 343 1.02 33.54 15.72
N ASP A 344 0.63 33.53 14.43
CA ASP A 344 0.49 34.74 13.60
C ASP A 344 -0.91 34.91 12.99
N VAL A 345 -1.93 34.73 13.83
CA VAL A 345 -3.32 35.11 13.53
C VAL A 345 -3.61 36.52 14.05
N THR A 346 -4.03 37.44 13.17
CA THR A 346 -4.41 38.80 13.56
C THR A 346 -5.83 39.18 13.15
N ALA A 347 -6.73 39.29 14.13
CA ALA A 347 -8.11 39.75 13.94
C ALA A 347 -8.24 41.27 14.15
N SER A 348 -8.88 41.96 13.22
CA SER A 348 -9.22 43.39 13.36
C SER A 348 -10.54 43.59 14.14
N GLY A 349 -11.03 44.83 14.27
CA GLY A 349 -12.33 45.11 14.89
C GLY A 349 -12.47 44.84 16.40
N GLY A 350 -11.46 44.23 17.04
CA GLY A 350 -11.53 43.77 18.43
C GLY A 350 -11.88 42.28 18.58
N GLY A 351 -11.77 41.49 17.50
CA GLY A 351 -11.95 40.04 17.55
C GLY A 351 -10.86 39.34 18.36
N THR A 352 -11.18 38.11 18.80
CA THR A 352 -10.31 37.25 19.59
C THR A 352 -10.09 35.93 18.88
N TYR A 353 -8.83 35.52 18.72
CA TYR A 353 -8.47 34.20 18.24
C TYR A 353 -8.40 33.20 19.41
N ASP A 354 -8.97 32.01 19.22
CA ASP A 354 -8.80 30.84 20.08
C ASP A 354 -8.06 29.74 19.32
N ILE A 355 -6.91 29.36 19.86
CA ILE A 355 -6.00 28.34 19.32
C ILE A 355 -6.58 26.92 19.41
N PHE A 356 -7.42 26.63 20.40
CA PHE A 356 -7.92 25.27 20.64
C PHE A 356 -9.05 24.89 19.68
N THR A 357 -9.83 25.88 19.24
CA THR A 357 -10.89 25.70 18.23
C THR A 357 -10.47 26.14 16.83
N ASN A 358 -9.28 26.74 16.69
CA ASN A 358 -8.77 27.43 15.51
C ASN A 358 -9.75 28.47 14.94
N THR A 359 -10.36 29.29 15.81
CA THR A 359 -11.40 30.26 15.41
C THR A 359 -11.08 31.69 15.79
N ALA A 360 -11.39 32.65 14.90
CA ALA A 360 -11.46 34.07 15.23
C ALA A 360 -12.92 34.50 15.47
N THR A 361 -13.21 35.13 16.61
CA THR A 361 -14.58 35.48 17.02
C THR A 361 -14.74 36.98 17.30
N TRP A 362 -15.87 37.56 16.88
CA TRP A 362 -16.28 38.94 17.14
C TRP A 362 -17.69 39.00 17.75
N ASP A 363 -17.79 39.47 18.99
CA ASP A 363 -19.06 39.89 19.60
C ASP A 363 -19.42 41.29 19.08
N ILE A 364 -20.41 41.34 18.18
CA ILE A 364 -20.98 42.59 17.63
C ILE A 364 -22.11 43.11 18.53
N SER A 365 -22.69 42.22 19.36
CA SER A 365 -23.80 42.40 20.29
C SER A 365 -25.15 42.83 19.68
N THR A 366 -25.18 43.84 18.80
CA THR A 366 -26.41 44.32 18.15
C THR A 366 -26.14 44.87 16.75
N LEU A 367 -27.03 44.60 15.79
CA LEU A 367 -26.94 45.09 14.42
C LEU A 367 -28.26 45.75 13.98
N ALA A 368 -28.24 47.08 13.79
CA ALA A 368 -29.43 47.87 13.51
C ALA A 368 -29.87 47.83 12.02
N PRO A 369 -31.15 48.14 11.70
CA PRO A 369 -31.60 48.24 10.31
C PRO A 369 -30.80 49.25 9.49
N GLY A 370 -30.22 48.78 8.38
CA GLY A 370 -29.35 49.55 7.50
C GLY A 370 -27.90 49.69 8.00
N GLU A 371 -27.53 48.98 9.08
CA GLU A 371 -26.16 48.90 9.55
C GLU A 371 -25.38 47.84 8.76
N ALA A 372 -24.16 48.19 8.39
CA ALA A 372 -23.25 47.38 7.59
C ALA A 372 -21.82 47.75 7.95
N ASN A 373 -20.95 46.76 8.10
CA ASN A 373 -19.54 46.96 8.43
C ASN A 373 -18.72 45.74 7.95
N SER A 374 -17.41 45.77 8.18
CA SER A 374 -16.56 44.60 7.95
C SER A 374 -15.51 44.43 9.04
N VAL A 375 -15.14 43.18 9.28
CA VAL A 375 -13.95 42.79 10.05
C VAL A 375 -13.00 42.04 9.13
N THR A 376 -11.77 41.84 9.58
CA THR A 376 -10.76 41.09 8.84
C THR A 376 -10.00 40.17 9.78
N VAL A 377 -9.53 39.04 9.26
CA VAL A 377 -8.51 38.22 9.89
C VAL A 377 -7.41 37.95 8.88
N THR A 378 -6.16 38.17 9.29
CA THR A 378 -4.97 37.77 8.55
C THR A 378 -4.39 36.53 9.21
N ILE A 379 -3.99 35.55 8.40
CA ILE A 379 -3.34 34.31 8.80
C ILE A 379 -2.04 34.10 8.01
N GLU A 380 -1.08 33.39 8.59
CA GLU A 380 0.04 32.77 7.86
C GLU A 380 -0.29 31.29 7.60
N VAL A 381 -0.12 30.82 6.36
CA VAL A 381 -0.27 29.41 5.97
C VAL A 381 1.11 28.75 5.99
N ILE A 382 1.30 27.79 6.90
CA ILE A 382 2.57 27.07 7.11
C ILE A 382 2.53 25.64 6.57
N SER A 383 1.35 25.10 6.27
CA SER A 383 1.17 23.81 5.62
C SER A 383 -0.11 23.82 4.78
N ALA A 384 -0.05 23.25 3.58
CA ALA A 384 -1.20 23.04 2.70
C ALA A 384 -0.84 21.98 1.66
N GLU A 385 -1.84 21.47 0.93
CA GLU A 385 -1.59 20.60 -0.21
C GLU A 385 -1.05 21.43 -1.39
N PRO A 386 0.12 21.11 -1.98
CA PRO A 386 0.66 21.86 -3.12
C PRO A 386 -0.22 21.68 -4.37
N ALA A 387 -0.55 22.78 -5.05
CA ALA A 387 -1.63 22.88 -6.06
C ALA A 387 -3.06 22.60 -5.56
N GLY A 388 -3.25 22.38 -4.25
CA GLY A 388 -4.58 22.26 -3.65
C GLY A 388 -5.25 23.61 -3.40
N GLU A 389 -6.28 23.59 -2.56
CA GLU A 389 -7.05 24.76 -2.14
C GLU A 389 -7.06 24.84 -0.60
N VAL A 390 -7.08 26.06 -0.03
CA VAL A 390 -7.46 26.27 1.38
C VAL A 390 -8.83 26.90 1.46
N VAL A 391 -9.70 26.33 2.29
CA VAL A 391 -11.07 26.78 2.50
C VAL A 391 -11.21 27.40 3.89
N ASN A 392 -11.79 28.59 3.97
CA ASN A 392 -12.05 29.29 5.21
C ASN A 392 -13.55 29.65 5.32
N THR A 393 -14.15 29.36 6.48
CA THR A 393 -15.60 29.46 6.71
C THR A 393 -15.95 30.47 7.81
N ALA A 394 -16.70 31.52 7.47
CA ALA A 394 -17.29 32.47 8.41
C ALA A 394 -18.77 32.15 8.68
N ILE A 395 -19.19 32.19 9.94
CA ILE A 395 -20.59 32.09 10.37
C ILE A 395 -20.95 33.29 11.23
N LEU A 396 -22.12 33.89 10.99
CA LEU A 396 -22.73 34.90 11.85
C LEU A 396 -23.98 34.29 12.49
N THR A 397 -24.04 34.25 13.82
CA THR A 397 -25.19 33.82 14.62
C THR A 397 -25.84 35.00 15.34
N SER A 398 -27.14 34.89 15.67
CA SER A 398 -27.91 35.96 16.30
C SER A 398 -29.22 35.48 16.95
N ASP A 399 -29.92 36.38 17.64
CA ASP A 399 -31.25 36.14 18.24
C ASP A 399 -32.38 35.84 17.25
N VAL A 400 -32.14 35.93 15.94
CA VAL A 400 -33.12 35.66 14.87
C VAL A 400 -32.68 34.57 13.87
N GLY A 401 -31.53 33.94 14.07
CA GLY A 401 -30.97 32.93 13.17
C GLY A 401 -29.52 33.23 12.76
N TRP A 402 -29.05 32.58 11.69
CA TRP A 402 -27.64 32.65 11.25
C TRP A 402 -27.49 32.80 9.73
N VAL A 403 -26.27 33.12 9.28
CA VAL A 403 -25.82 33.10 7.87
C VAL A 403 -24.35 32.66 7.79
N LYS A 404 -23.97 31.93 6.72
CA LYS A 404 -22.60 31.43 6.46
C LYS A 404 -22.02 32.07 5.20
N ALA A 405 -20.71 32.26 5.18
CA ALA A 405 -19.93 32.61 3.99
C ALA A 405 -18.65 31.77 3.95
N VAL A 406 -18.30 31.26 2.77
CA VAL A 406 -17.09 30.45 2.53
C VAL A 406 -16.24 31.19 1.51
N GLU A 407 -14.93 31.13 1.67
CA GLU A 407 -13.95 31.55 0.66
C GLU A 407 -12.97 30.39 0.44
N THR A 408 -12.64 30.14 -0.82
CA THR A 408 -11.67 29.14 -1.27
C THR A 408 -10.50 29.88 -1.93
N THR A 409 -9.28 29.56 -1.54
CA THR A 409 -8.06 30.22 -2.01
C THR A 409 -7.08 29.20 -2.59
N ASP A 410 -6.66 29.38 -3.85
CA ASP A 410 -5.76 28.47 -4.56
C ASP A 410 -4.32 28.50 -3.99
N ILE A 411 -3.73 27.31 -3.79
CA ILE A 411 -2.36 27.12 -3.34
C ILE A 411 -1.43 26.91 -4.55
N CYS A 412 -0.24 27.51 -4.50
CA CYS A 412 0.80 27.34 -5.52
C CYS A 412 1.36 25.91 -5.54
N CYS A 413 1.98 25.53 -6.66
CA CYS A 413 2.94 24.45 -6.65
C CYS A 413 4.18 24.86 -5.86
N PHE A 414 4.46 24.16 -4.75
CA PHE A 414 5.66 24.33 -3.95
C PHE A 414 6.27 22.95 -3.58
N GLY A 415 7.37 22.96 -2.83
CA GLY A 415 8.01 21.74 -2.32
C GLY A 415 9.23 21.22 -3.10
N GLY A 416 9.55 21.81 -4.25
CA GLY A 416 10.70 21.40 -5.06
C GLY A 416 10.31 20.53 -6.26
N SER A 417 11.27 19.76 -6.78
CA SER A 417 11.11 18.96 -8.01
C SER A 417 11.01 17.45 -7.77
N ILE A 418 11.03 17.03 -6.51
CA ILE A 418 10.93 15.63 -6.07
C ILE A 418 9.64 15.52 -5.24
N ILE A 419 8.80 14.55 -5.56
CA ILE A 419 7.67 14.12 -4.72
C ILE A 419 8.04 12.81 -4.03
N TYR A 420 7.73 12.68 -2.74
CA TYR A 420 7.97 11.46 -1.95
C TYR A 420 6.68 10.69 -1.71
N VAL A 421 6.74 9.37 -1.80
CA VAL A 421 5.61 8.43 -1.59
C VAL A 421 6.05 7.30 -0.67
N ASP A 422 5.29 7.07 0.40
CA ASP A 422 5.53 6.07 1.44
C ASP A 422 4.18 5.72 2.11
N ASP A 423 3.69 4.50 1.88
CA ASP A 423 2.42 3.97 2.42
C ASP A 423 2.41 3.90 3.96
N THR A 424 3.56 4.00 4.62
CA THR A 424 3.71 4.03 6.08
C THR A 424 3.93 5.42 6.68
N ALA A 425 4.07 6.47 5.87
CA ALA A 425 4.26 7.83 6.37
C ALA A 425 3.07 8.31 7.23
N SER A 426 3.36 9.12 8.26
CA SER A 426 2.37 9.56 9.25
C SER A 426 2.33 11.07 9.48
N GLY A 427 3.05 11.82 8.63
CA GLY A 427 3.03 13.28 8.59
C GLY A 427 1.83 13.82 7.80
N SER A 428 2.03 14.99 7.19
CA SER A 428 0.91 15.77 6.63
C SER A 428 0.37 15.27 5.27
N ASN A 429 0.87 14.15 4.72
CA ASN A 429 0.47 13.59 3.42
C ASN A 429 0.53 14.62 2.27
N THR A 430 1.69 15.28 2.10
CA THR A 430 1.91 16.40 1.15
C THR A 430 3.07 16.14 0.17
N GLY A 431 3.67 14.94 0.18
CA GLY A 431 4.78 14.56 -0.69
C GLY A 431 6.05 15.41 -0.59
N LEU A 432 6.25 16.23 0.46
CA LEU A 432 7.33 17.23 0.55
C LEU A 432 8.68 16.65 1.01
N ASN A 433 8.65 15.56 1.77
CA ASN A 433 9.78 14.82 2.32
C ASN A 433 9.26 13.46 2.83
N TRP A 434 10.13 12.54 3.25
CA TRP A 434 9.70 11.21 3.72
C TRP A 434 8.71 11.20 4.90
N ASN A 435 8.82 12.11 5.86
CA ASN A 435 7.86 12.17 6.98
C ASN A 435 6.46 12.56 6.50
N ASP A 436 6.39 13.51 5.57
CA ASP A 436 5.16 14.06 5.01
C ASP A 436 4.87 13.51 3.59
N ALA A 437 5.40 12.32 3.27
CA ALA A 437 5.22 11.68 1.97
C ALA A 437 3.74 11.37 1.70
N TYR A 438 3.36 11.21 0.43
CA TYR A 438 2.03 10.70 0.13
C TYR A 438 1.94 9.23 0.51
N ASN A 439 0.85 8.83 1.18
CA ASN A 439 0.57 7.41 1.44
C ASN A 439 0.11 6.64 0.20
N ASP A 440 -0.13 7.35 -0.91
CA ASP A 440 -0.64 6.80 -2.16
C ASP A 440 0.09 7.43 -3.36
N LEU A 441 0.48 6.59 -4.32
CA LEU A 441 1.12 7.00 -5.56
C LEU A 441 0.14 7.74 -6.48
N GLN A 442 -1.17 7.46 -6.42
CA GLN A 442 -2.15 8.13 -7.28
C GLN A 442 -2.27 9.63 -6.95
N ALA A 443 -2.20 10.01 -5.66
CA ALA A 443 -2.09 11.40 -5.22
C ALA A 443 -0.80 12.10 -5.73
N ALA A 444 0.34 11.40 -5.67
CA ALA A 444 1.61 11.93 -6.17
C ALA A 444 1.60 12.17 -7.68
N LEU A 445 0.99 11.26 -8.45
CA LEU A 445 0.79 11.40 -9.90
C LEU A 445 -0.17 12.56 -10.24
N ALA A 446 -1.26 12.71 -9.48
CA ALA A 446 -2.19 13.82 -9.65
C ALA A 446 -1.48 15.17 -9.52
N ARG A 447 -0.72 15.39 -8.43
CA ARG A 447 0.09 16.60 -8.26
C ARG A 447 1.17 16.75 -9.34
N ALA A 448 1.83 15.67 -9.73
CA ALA A 448 2.84 15.73 -10.80
C ALA A 448 2.26 16.16 -12.16
N SER A 449 0.98 15.90 -12.41
CA SER A 449 0.27 16.36 -13.62
C SER A 449 -0.03 17.87 -13.64
N GLU A 450 -0.08 18.51 -12.46
CA GLU A 450 -0.38 19.95 -12.31
C GLU A 450 0.87 20.80 -12.04
N CYS A 451 1.87 20.23 -11.37
CA CYS A 451 3.09 20.92 -10.95
C CYS A 451 4.31 20.61 -11.82
N THR A 452 5.30 21.50 -11.77
CA THR A 452 6.61 21.27 -12.41
C THR A 452 7.49 20.32 -11.60
N THR A 453 7.03 19.08 -11.45
CA THR A 453 7.76 17.95 -10.86
C THR A 453 8.72 17.35 -11.90
N THR A 454 9.84 16.79 -11.46
CA THR A 454 10.76 16.03 -12.35
C THR A 454 10.99 14.60 -11.89
N GLU A 455 10.94 14.33 -10.58
CA GLU A 455 11.11 12.98 -10.04
C GLU A 455 10.01 12.65 -9.01
N ILE A 456 9.55 11.40 -8.99
CA ILE A 456 8.75 10.82 -7.89
C ILE A 456 9.57 9.67 -7.28
N TRP A 457 9.79 9.69 -5.97
CA TRP A 457 10.54 8.68 -5.23
C TRP A 457 9.56 7.88 -4.36
N VAL A 458 9.49 6.57 -4.58
CA VAL A 458 8.52 5.67 -3.95
C VAL A 458 9.24 4.66 -3.05
N ALA A 459 8.85 4.62 -1.78
CA ALA A 459 9.39 3.70 -0.79
C ALA A 459 8.98 2.24 -1.09
N SER A 460 9.60 1.29 -0.39
CA SER A 460 9.15 -0.10 -0.37
C SER A 460 7.76 -0.20 0.23
N GLY A 461 6.84 -0.85 -0.48
CA GLY A 461 5.41 -0.90 -0.14
C GLY A 461 4.61 -1.52 -1.29
N ILE A 462 3.30 -1.67 -1.09
CA ILE A 462 2.37 -2.18 -2.12
C ILE A 462 1.37 -1.08 -2.44
N TYR A 463 1.42 -0.59 -3.68
CA TYR A 463 0.59 0.50 -4.16
C TYR A 463 -0.43 -0.04 -5.17
N MET A 464 -1.69 0.31 -4.98
CA MET A 464 -2.83 -0.13 -5.79
C MET A 464 -3.57 1.09 -6.37
N PRO A 465 -4.05 1.07 -7.62
CA PRO A 465 -4.57 2.27 -8.28
C PRO A 465 -5.98 2.72 -7.79
N ASP A 466 -6.78 1.85 -7.17
CA ASP A 466 -8.06 2.23 -6.53
C ASP A 466 -8.49 1.23 -5.44
N VAL A 467 -8.02 1.44 -4.21
CA VAL A 467 -8.41 0.65 -3.03
C VAL A 467 -9.81 1.00 -2.49
N ILE A 468 -10.45 2.06 -3.00
CA ILE A 468 -11.68 2.61 -2.39
C ILE A 468 -12.94 2.11 -3.12
N ASN A 469 -12.92 2.05 -4.45
CA ASN A 469 -14.12 1.77 -5.24
C ASN A 469 -14.02 0.46 -6.07
N GLY A 470 -12.87 -0.21 -6.08
CA GLY A 470 -12.63 -1.41 -6.90
C GLY A 470 -12.84 -1.17 -8.40
N ASN A 471 -12.63 0.07 -8.88
CA ASN A 471 -12.89 0.44 -10.26
C ASN A 471 -11.73 -0.01 -11.16
N ARG A 472 -11.89 -1.19 -11.75
CA ARG A 472 -11.00 -1.86 -12.72
C ARG A 472 -10.53 -1.02 -13.93
N ASN A 473 -10.99 0.21 -14.10
CA ASN A 473 -10.54 1.11 -15.17
C ASN A 473 -9.49 2.13 -14.72
N ILE A 474 -9.27 2.28 -13.40
CA ILE A 474 -8.26 3.17 -12.82
C ILE A 474 -6.90 2.48 -12.86
N SER A 475 -5.87 3.27 -13.18
CA SER A 475 -4.50 2.85 -13.43
C SER A 475 -3.54 3.95 -13.01
N PHE A 476 -2.30 3.59 -12.72
CA PHE A 476 -1.22 4.55 -12.57
C PHE A 476 -0.91 5.18 -13.93
N GLU A 477 -1.57 6.31 -14.20
CA GLU A 477 -1.34 7.16 -15.37
C GLU A 477 0.05 7.79 -15.27
N LEU A 478 0.95 7.47 -16.21
CA LEU A 478 2.24 8.15 -16.31
C LEU A 478 2.06 9.63 -16.65
N VAL A 479 3.05 10.46 -16.31
CA VAL A 479 3.09 11.89 -16.61
C VAL A 479 4.31 12.19 -17.48
N ASP A 480 4.13 12.95 -18.56
CA ASP A 480 5.22 13.35 -19.47
C ASP A 480 6.25 14.24 -18.74
N ASP A 481 7.53 14.12 -19.11
CA ASP A 481 8.66 14.77 -18.42
C ASP A 481 8.86 14.41 -16.92
N VAL A 482 8.22 13.37 -16.39
CA VAL A 482 8.37 12.89 -14.99
C VAL A 482 9.07 11.52 -14.90
N GLU A 483 10.10 11.42 -14.06
CA GLU A 483 10.83 10.18 -13.79
C GLU A 483 10.39 9.55 -12.45
N ILE A 484 9.79 8.36 -12.47
CA ILE A 484 9.27 7.65 -11.29
C ILE A 484 10.24 6.53 -10.90
N TYR A 485 10.68 6.54 -9.63
CA TYR A 485 11.70 5.63 -9.09
C TYR A 485 11.18 4.85 -7.87
N GLY A 486 11.14 3.52 -7.96
CA GLY A 486 10.79 2.62 -6.85
C GLY A 486 12.01 2.07 -6.13
N GLY A 487 11.88 1.71 -4.85
CA GLY A 487 12.91 1.00 -4.08
C GLY A 487 13.73 1.84 -3.11
N PHE A 488 13.10 2.85 -2.52
CA PHE A 488 13.65 3.58 -1.38
C PHE A 488 13.22 2.94 -0.04
N ASN A 489 13.96 3.18 1.04
CA ASN A 489 13.66 2.78 2.41
C ASN A 489 13.00 3.95 3.21
N GLY A 490 12.56 5.02 2.55
CA GLY A 490 11.93 6.16 3.22
C GLY A 490 12.90 7.05 4.02
N THR A 491 14.21 7.03 3.72
CA THR A 491 15.22 7.79 4.50
C THR A 491 16.31 8.46 3.66
N GLU A 492 16.36 8.15 2.38
CA GLU A 492 17.40 8.55 1.44
C GLU A 492 17.37 10.05 1.14
N THR A 493 18.54 10.61 0.86
CA THR A 493 18.73 12.01 0.45
C THR A 493 19.21 12.14 -1.00
N LEU A 494 19.60 11.03 -1.63
CA LEU A 494 20.08 10.95 -3.01
C LEU A 494 19.47 9.73 -3.71
N ARG A 495 19.03 9.89 -4.96
CA ARG A 495 18.51 8.79 -5.80
C ARG A 495 19.48 7.60 -5.95
N SER A 496 20.79 7.83 -5.80
CA SER A 496 21.81 6.77 -5.85
C SER A 496 21.96 5.97 -4.54
N GLU A 497 21.22 6.31 -3.48
CA GLU A 497 21.17 5.54 -2.23
C GLU A 497 20.09 4.43 -2.27
N ARG A 498 19.20 4.48 -3.28
CA ARG A 498 18.15 3.52 -3.59
C ARG A 498 18.71 2.12 -3.85
N ASP A 499 18.08 1.10 -3.25
CA ASP A 499 18.38 -0.32 -3.44
C ASP A 499 17.08 -1.04 -3.79
N PHE A 500 16.76 -1.08 -5.09
CA PHE A 500 15.50 -1.60 -5.61
C PHE A 500 15.41 -3.14 -5.64
N LEU A 501 16.51 -3.84 -5.36
CA LEU A 501 16.50 -5.29 -5.17
C LEU A 501 16.08 -5.65 -3.74
N LYS A 502 16.56 -4.88 -2.76
CA LYS A 502 16.24 -5.06 -1.34
C LYS A 502 14.92 -4.42 -0.95
N ASN A 503 14.75 -3.14 -1.27
CA ASN A 503 13.56 -2.37 -0.94
C ASN A 503 12.58 -2.57 -2.11
N LYS A 504 11.63 -3.51 -1.98
CA LYS A 504 10.71 -3.83 -3.08
C LYS A 504 9.54 -2.85 -3.10
N THR A 505 9.33 -2.17 -4.21
CA THR A 505 8.14 -1.34 -4.47
C THR A 505 7.26 -2.05 -5.50
N VAL A 506 6.03 -2.37 -5.10
CA VAL A 506 5.08 -3.13 -5.91
C VAL A 506 3.94 -2.24 -6.37
N LEU A 507 3.63 -2.26 -7.66
CA LEU A 507 2.39 -1.76 -8.24
C LEU A 507 1.50 -2.98 -8.48
N SER A 508 0.50 -3.21 -7.62
CA SER A 508 -0.40 -4.35 -7.72
C SER A 508 -1.71 -3.96 -8.39
N GLY A 509 -2.23 -4.86 -9.23
CA GLY A 509 -3.54 -4.75 -9.85
C GLY A 509 -4.68 -5.33 -9.01
N ASP A 510 -4.39 -6.04 -7.91
CA ASP A 510 -5.39 -6.62 -7.00
C ASP A 510 -6.04 -5.52 -6.14
N ILE A 511 -7.02 -4.85 -6.73
CA ILE A 511 -7.82 -3.79 -6.10
C ILE A 511 -9.02 -4.32 -5.28
N ASP A 512 -9.14 -5.64 -5.10
CA ASP A 512 -10.25 -6.28 -4.38
C ASP A 512 -9.81 -7.64 -3.77
N PRO A 513 -9.08 -7.63 -2.64
CA PRO A 513 -8.45 -8.84 -2.07
C PRO A 513 -9.44 -9.94 -1.62
N ASP A 514 -10.72 -9.61 -1.48
CA ASP A 514 -11.82 -10.55 -1.18
C ASP A 514 -12.56 -11.02 -2.45
N GLY A 515 -12.15 -10.55 -3.63
CA GLY A 515 -12.83 -10.68 -4.91
C GLY A 515 -12.00 -11.31 -6.04
N ASN A 516 -12.25 -10.82 -7.26
CA ASN A 516 -11.58 -11.20 -8.51
C ASN A 516 -11.77 -10.05 -9.50
N ASN A 517 -11.32 -8.86 -9.10
CA ASN A 517 -11.56 -7.59 -9.79
C ASN A 517 -10.25 -6.87 -10.11
N ASP A 518 -9.24 -7.61 -10.52
CA ASP A 518 -7.94 -7.15 -10.99
C ASP A 518 -8.09 -5.97 -11.96
N THR A 519 -7.32 -4.90 -11.83
CA THR A 519 -7.44 -3.76 -12.76
C THR A 519 -7.18 -4.19 -14.21
N ASN A 520 -7.89 -3.58 -15.17
CA ASN A 520 -7.74 -3.88 -16.59
C ASN A 520 -6.33 -3.54 -17.11
N LYS A 521 -5.60 -2.65 -16.43
CA LYS A 521 -4.21 -2.27 -16.72
C LYS A 521 -3.60 -1.63 -15.48
N ILE A 522 -2.40 -2.01 -15.04
CA ILE A 522 -1.82 -1.43 -13.82
C ILE A 522 -1.22 -0.06 -14.12
N VAL A 523 -0.31 0.00 -15.09
CA VAL A 523 0.34 1.23 -15.57
C VAL A 523 -0.22 1.61 -16.92
N HIS A 524 -0.55 2.89 -17.13
CA HIS A 524 -1.06 3.39 -18.40
C HIS A 524 -0.25 4.57 -18.95
N ALA A 525 0.03 4.53 -20.25
CA ALA A 525 0.70 5.60 -20.98
C ALA A 525 -0.09 6.00 -22.24
N ASP A 526 -0.73 7.15 -22.18
CA ASP A 526 -1.55 7.68 -23.29
C ASP A 526 -0.72 8.44 -24.34
N SER A 527 -1.38 8.90 -25.40
CA SER A 527 -0.76 9.63 -26.52
C SER A 527 -0.07 10.97 -26.18
N THR A 528 -0.15 11.46 -24.94
CA THR A 528 0.61 12.62 -24.45
C THR A 528 1.99 12.24 -23.92
N ILE A 529 2.20 10.98 -23.56
CA ILE A 529 3.41 10.49 -22.91
C ILE A 529 4.53 10.26 -23.93
N THR A 530 5.69 10.85 -23.67
CA THR A 530 6.90 10.68 -24.48
C THR A 530 7.99 9.93 -23.70
N SER A 531 9.14 9.70 -24.34
CA SER A 531 10.25 8.94 -23.75
C SER A 531 10.94 9.61 -22.56
N SER A 532 10.55 10.84 -22.19
CA SER A 532 10.97 11.50 -20.95
C SER A 532 10.21 11.02 -19.71
N ALA A 533 9.03 10.42 -19.87
CA ALA A 533 8.41 9.63 -18.80
C ALA A 533 9.24 8.35 -18.58
N ILE A 534 9.75 8.18 -17.36
CA ILE A 534 10.55 7.01 -16.97
C ILE A 534 9.85 6.29 -15.82
N LEU A 535 9.75 4.96 -15.91
CA LEU A 535 9.38 4.10 -14.79
C LEU A 535 10.57 3.18 -14.49
N ASP A 536 11.12 3.25 -13.28
CA ASP A 536 12.39 2.59 -12.93
C ASP A 536 12.34 1.89 -11.57
N GLY A 537 12.54 0.56 -11.53
CA GLY A 537 12.70 -0.21 -10.29
C GLY A 537 11.39 -0.60 -9.59
N PHE A 538 10.38 -1.03 -10.35
CA PHE A 538 9.09 -1.47 -9.83
C PHE A 538 8.82 -2.95 -10.13
N ILE A 539 8.10 -3.61 -9.22
CA ILE A 539 7.42 -4.88 -9.48
C ILE A 539 5.99 -4.55 -9.92
N ILE A 540 5.50 -5.13 -11.01
CA ILE A 540 4.20 -4.83 -11.63
C ILE A 540 3.46 -6.16 -11.84
N THR A 541 2.38 -6.38 -11.08
CA THR A 541 1.78 -7.71 -10.86
C THR A 541 0.29 -7.67 -10.53
N ASP A 542 -0.40 -8.80 -10.65
CA ASP A 542 -1.82 -8.99 -10.32
C ASP A 542 -2.80 -8.13 -11.14
N GLY A 543 -2.41 -7.74 -12.36
CA GLY A 543 -3.25 -6.99 -13.29
C GLY A 543 -3.82 -7.87 -14.40
N TYR A 544 -4.74 -7.33 -15.20
CA TYR A 544 -5.07 -7.93 -16.49
C TYR A 544 -3.89 -7.73 -17.47
N ASP A 545 -3.59 -6.48 -17.82
CA ASP A 545 -2.34 -6.10 -18.48
C ASP A 545 -1.39 -5.42 -17.47
N GLY A 546 -0.10 -5.75 -17.49
CA GLY A 546 0.89 -5.11 -16.62
C GLY A 546 1.12 -3.63 -16.97
N ILE A 547 1.62 -3.38 -18.18
CA ILE A 547 1.82 -2.03 -18.73
C ILE A 547 1.07 -1.88 -20.05
N TYR A 548 0.13 -0.93 -20.11
CA TYR A 548 -0.65 -0.60 -21.31
C TYR A 548 -0.23 0.74 -21.92
N CYS A 549 0.19 0.76 -23.18
CA CYS A 549 0.51 2.00 -23.90
C CYS A 549 -0.45 2.25 -25.08
N ASP A 550 -1.30 3.28 -24.99
CA ASP A 550 -2.12 3.77 -26.11
C ASP A 550 -1.46 4.97 -26.80
N SER A 551 -0.57 4.66 -27.75
CA SER A 551 0.21 5.62 -28.53
C SER A 551 1.21 6.48 -27.75
N GLY A 552 1.34 6.27 -26.43
CA GLY A 552 2.40 6.83 -25.59
C GLY A 552 3.73 6.10 -25.79
N ASP A 553 4.85 6.81 -25.65
CA ASP A 553 6.20 6.31 -25.96
C ASP A 553 7.12 6.28 -24.70
N PRO A 554 6.74 5.68 -23.55
CA PRO A 554 7.51 5.78 -22.29
C PRO A 554 8.81 4.94 -22.29
N THR A 555 9.67 5.18 -21.29
CA THR A 555 10.88 4.40 -21.03
C THR A 555 10.77 3.57 -19.74
N ILE A 556 10.84 2.24 -19.84
CA ILE A 556 10.77 1.31 -18.70
C ILE A 556 12.17 0.75 -18.36
N LYS A 557 12.54 0.70 -17.09
CA LYS A 557 13.86 0.26 -16.62
C LYS A 557 13.82 -0.55 -15.32
N ASN A 558 14.71 -1.53 -15.16
CA ASN A 558 14.93 -2.21 -13.88
C ASN A 558 13.64 -2.79 -13.25
N CYS A 559 12.60 -3.07 -14.05
CA CYS A 559 11.30 -3.51 -13.54
C CYS A 559 11.17 -5.04 -13.60
N VAL A 560 10.34 -5.59 -12.71
CA VAL A 560 9.83 -6.97 -12.82
C VAL A 560 8.37 -6.88 -13.20
N ILE A 561 7.99 -7.47 -14.33
CA ILE A 561 6.62 -7.46 -14.86
C ILE A 561 6.15 -8.90 -14.89
N ALA A 562 5.33 -9.28 -13.91
CA ALA A 562 5.05 -10.68 -13.67
C ALA A 562 3.62 -10.96 -13.22
N ASP A 563 3.18 -12.20 -13.41
CA ASP A 563 1.93 -12.72 -12.84
C ASP A 563 0.67 -11.91 -13.23
N ASN A 564 0.70 -11.26 -14.40
CA ASN A 564 -0.47 -10.60 -15.00
C ASN A 564 -1.30 -11.61 -15.82
N HIS A 565 -2.62 -11.45 -15.84
CA HIS A 565 -3.54 -12.43 -16.43
C HIS A 565 -3.45 -12.52 -17.96
N ASP A 566 -3.18 -11.42 -18.66
CA ASP A 566 -2.96 -11.36 -20.11
C ASP A 566 -1.52 -10.86 -20.36
N ASP A 567 -1.30 -9.73 -21.02
CA ASP A 567 0.05 -9.34 -21.44
C ASP A 567 0.87 -8.66 -20.31
N GLY A 568 2.17 -8.98 -20.25
CA GLY A 568 3.10 -8.22 -19.39
C GLY A 568 3.21 -6.76 -19.86
N VAL A 569 3.41 -6.55 -21.16
CA VAL A 569 3.43 -5.22 -21.79
C VAL A 569 2.63 -5.24 -23.08
N TYR A 570 1.51 -4.51 -23.11
CA TYR A 570 0.69 -4.31 -24.31
C TYR A 570 0.85 -2.89 -24.86
N CYS A 571 1.34 -2.77 -26.10
CA CYS A 571 1.63 -1.50 -26.75
C CYS A 571 0.88 -1.37 -28.08
N THR A 572 0.05 -0.34 -28.23
CA THR A 572 -0.67 -0.03 -29.48
C THR A 572 -0.30 1.36 -29.96
N GLY A 573 0.33 1.44 -31.13
CA GLY A 573 0.72 2.71 -31.74
C GLY A 573 1.91 3.39 -31.04
N SER A 574 2.76 2.66 -30.31
CA SER A 574 3.80 3.20 -29.41
C SER A 574 5.24 2.92 -29.86
N ASN A 575 6.18 3.81 -29.51
CA ASN A 575 7.62 3.64 -29.65
C ASN A 575 8.27 3.20 -28.32
N MET A 576 7.79 2.10 -27.76
CA MET A 576 8.17 1.62 -26.42
C MET A 576 9.67 1.27 -26.32
N SER A 577 10.29 1.63 -25.21
CA SER A 577 11.66 1.23 -24.86
C SER A 577 11.72 0.61 -23.47
N ILE A 578 12.16 -0.65 -23.38
CA ILE A 578 12.32 -1.39 -22.12
C ILE A 578 13.73 -1.98 -22.00
N SER A 579 14.34 -1.84 -20.82
CA SER A 579 15.70 -2.35 -20.56
C SER A 579 15.95 -2.74 -19.11
N TRP A 580 16.90 -3.64 -18.87
CA TRP A 580 17.26 -4.13 -17.52
C TRP A 580 16.08 -4.72 -16.74
N SER A 581 15.04 -5.17 -17.44
CA SER A 581 13.78 -5.62 -16.85
C SER A 581 13.58 -7.12 -17.04
N ILE A 582 12.84 -7.73 -16.12
CA ILE A 582 12.43 -9.13 -16.14
C ILE A 582 10.93 -9.17 -16.46
N ILE A 583 10.53 -9.96 -17.45
CA ILE A 583 9.13 -10.10 -17.87
C ILE A 583 8.76 -11.58 -17.86
N LYS A 584 8.00 -12.02 -16.86
CA LYS A 584 7.82 -13.46 -16.59
C LYS A 584 6.40 -13.85 -16.21
N GLU A 585 6.02 -15.11 -16.47
CA GLU A 585 4.84 -15.74 -15.85
C GLU A 585 3.51 -14.99 -16.11
N ASN A 586 3.44 -14.15 -17.15
CA ASN A 586 2.20 -13.51 -17.59
C ASN A 586 1.39 -14.49 -18.48
N GLY A 587 0.06 -14.45 -18.41
CA GLY A 587 -0.81 -15.39 -19.13
C GLY A 587 -0.79 -15.25 -20.65
N GLY A 588 -0.57 -14.03 -21.14
CA GLY A 588 -0.51 -13.66 -22.55
C GLY A 588 0.91 -13.60 -23.12
N ASP A 589 1.17 -12.62 -23.98
CA ASP A 589 2.52 -12.30 -24.47
C ASP A 589 3.33 -11.62 -23.36
N GLY A 590 4.64 -11.89 -23.31
CA GLY A 590 5.53 -11.08 -22.46
C GLY A 590 5.52 -9.62 -22.89
N ILE A 591 5.64 -9.37 -24.21
CA ILE A 591 5.50 -8.04 -24.81
C ILE A 591 4.75 -8.15 -26.16
N GLU A 592 3.51 -7.65 -26.26
CA GLU A 592 2.91 -7.31 -27.57
C GLU A 592 3.17 -5.83 -27.90
N CYS A 593 3.67 -5.56 -29.12
CA CYS A 593 3.72 -4.21 -29.67
C CYS A 593 3.18 -4.15 -31.10
N SER A 594 2.10 -3.41 -31.31
CA SER A 594 1.46 -3.23 -32.62
C SER A 594 1.50 -1.78 -33.12
N GLY A 595 1.60 -1.57 -34.44
CA GLY A 595 1.46 -0.24 -35.05
C GLY A 595 2.39 0.02 -36.24
N SER A 596 1.83 0.49 -37.36
CA SER A 596 2.63 0.75 -38.56
C SER A 596 3.52 1.99 -38.40
N GLY A 597 4.82 1.82 -38.66
CA GLY A 597 5.85 2.85 -38.52
C GLY A 597 6.30 3.12 -37.08
N LYS A 598 5.91 2.25 -36.14
CA LYS A 598 6.26 2.31 -34.72
C LYS A 598 7.32 1.25 -34.37
N ASN A 599 8.05 1.45 -33.28
CA ASN A 599 9.25 0.68 -32.95
C ASN A 599 9.19 0.13 -31.53
N LEU A 600 9.60 -1.12 -31.33
CA LEU A 600 9.81 -1.69 -30.01
C LEU A 600 11.31 -1.82 -29.77
N THR A 601 11.83 -1.26 -28.68
CA THR A 601 13.23 -1.42 -28.27
C THR A 601 13.32 -2.25 -27.00
N VAL A 602 13.96 -3.42 -27.10
CA VAL A 602 14.19 -4.37 -25.99
C VAL A 602 15.70 -4.53 -25.86
N ASN A 603 16.28 -4.17 -24.72
CA ASN A 603 17.73 -4.24 -24.53
C ASN A 603 18.11 -4.62 -23.09
N ASN A 604 18.90 -5.69 -22.91
CA ASN A 604 19.25 -6.21 -21.57
C ASN A 604 18.01 -6.64 -20.75
N ASN A 605 17.09 -7.42 -21.32
CA ASN A 605 15.93 -7.96 -20.61
C ASN A 605 15.96 -9.49 -20.54
N ILE A 606 15.27 -10.06 -19.54
CA ILE A 606 15.04 -11.50 -19.38
C ILE A 606 13.53 -11.75 -19.53
N ILE A 607 13.12 -12.60 -20.47
CA ILE A 607 11.71 -12.79 -20.83
C ILE A 607 11.35 -14.28 -20.87
N TYR A 608 10.57 -14.78 -19.91
CA TYR A 608 10.39 -16.22 -19.74
C TYR A 608 9.09 -16.68 -19.08
N TYR A 609 8.68 -17.93 -19.33
CA TYR A 609 7.43 -18.52 -18.81
C TYR A 609 6.14 -17.73 -19.10
N ASN A 610 6.12 -16.86 -20.12
CA ASN A 610 4.88 -16.22 -20.57
C ASN A 610 4.03 -17.22 -21.38
N GLY A 611 2.71 -17.18 -21.22
CA GLY A 611 1.77 -18.19 -21.73
C GLY A 611 1.68 -18.23 -23.26
N GLU A 612 1.76 -17.08 -23.92
CA GLU A 612 1.88 -16.93 -25.37
C GLU A 612 3.35 -16.67 -25.81
N ASN A 613 3.63 -15.64 -26.59
CA ASN A 613 4.94 -15.37 -27.16
C ASN A 613 5.81 -14.60 -26.16
N GLY A 614 7.13 -14.80 -26.19
CA GLY A 614 8.04 -13.96 -25.39
C GLY A 614 7.96 -12.49 -25.85
N ILE A 615 8.05 -12.27 -27.17
CA ILE A 615 7.82 -10.97 -27.81
C ILE A 615 6.98 -11.15 -29.07
N TYR A 616 5.88 -10.41 -29.21
CA TYR A 616 5.10 -10.28 -30.43
C TYR A 616 5.15 -8.85 -30.98
N THR A 617 5.36 -8.73 -32.29
CA THR A 617 5.26 -7.46 -33.02
C THR A 617 4.37 -7.57 -34.23
N PHE A 618 3.45 -6.61 -34.40
CA PHE A 618 2.49 -6.57 -35.50
C PHE A 618 2.49 -5.20 -36.21
N TYR A 619 2.99 -5.18 -37.44
CA TYR A 619 3.31 -3.96 -38.20
C TYR A 619 4.34 -3.00 -37.58
N SER A 620 4.73 -3.16 -36.32
CA SER A 620 5.83 -2.44 -35.67
C SER A 620 7.19 -3.04 -36.08
N THR A 621 8.29 -2.38 -35.72
CA THR A 621 9.66 -2.85 -35.98
C THR A 621 10.36 -3.12 -34.65
N ALA A 622 10.78 -4.36 -34.41
CA ALA A 622 11.53 -4.73 -33.20
C ALA A 622 13.04 -4.45 -33.34
N THR A 623 13.64 -3.90 -32.30
CA THR A 623 15.10 -3.90 -32.06
C THR A 623 15.34 -4.58 -30.73
N ILE A 624 15.80 -5.84 -30.77
CA ILE A 624 16.02 -6.70 -29.62
C ILE A 624 17.53 -6.93 -29.50
N LYS A 625 18.09 -6.60 -28.33
CA LYS A 625 19.54 -6.67 -28.07
C LYS A 625 19.87 -7.22 -26.68
N ASN A 626 21.01 -7.90 -26.54
CA ASN A 626 21.60 -8.26 -25.25
C ASN A 626 20.61 -8.96 -24.28
N SER A 627 19.62 -9.71 -24.79
CA SER A 627 18.45 -10.16 -24.01
C SER A 627 18.28 -11.68 -24.05
N MET A 628 17.81 -12.25 -22.94
CA MET A 628 17.45 -13.66 -22.81
C MET A 628 15.94 -13.86 -23.00
N ILE A 629 15.53 -14.82 -23.82
CA ILE A 629 14.11 -15.08 -24.15
C ILE A 629 13.89 -16.60 -24.19
N PHE A 630 13.26 -17.18 -23.16
CA PHE A 630 13.20 -18.64 -23.01
C PHE A 630 11.93 -19.18 -22.35
N TYR A 631 11.61 -20.46 -22.55
CA TYR A 631 10.42 -21.13 -22.00
C TYR A 631 9.07 -20.39 -22.20
N ASN A 632 8.91 -19.60 -23.26
CA ASN A 632 7.63 -18.97 -23.59
C ASN A 632 6.76 -19.90 -24.46
N GLY A 633 5.43 -19.82 -24.28
CA GLY A 633 4.42 -20.47 -25.13
C GLY A 633 3.68 -21.64 -24.51
N GLU A 634 3.80 -21.88 -23.20
CA GLU A 634 3.29 -23.08 -22.54
C GLU A 634 1.74 -23.18 -22.49
N ASP A 635 0.97 -22.08 -22.53
CA ASP A 635 -0.51 -22.16 -22.56
C ASP A 635 -1.08 -22.52 -23.95
N GLY A 636 -0.22 -22.58 -24.97
CA GLY A 636 -0.57 -23.12 -26.29
C GLY A 636 -1.36 -24.44 -26.22
N THR A 637 -2.60 -24.41 -26.73
CA THR A 637 -3.30 -25.65 -27.03
C THR A 637 -2.64 -26.30 -28.26
N VAL A 638 -2.93 -27.57 -28.55
CA VAL A 638 -2.45 -28.26 -29.78
C VAL A 638 -2.94 -27.58 -31.11
N TYR A 639 -3.66 -26.46 -31.02
CA TYR A 639 -4.16 -25.67 -32.15
C TYR A 639 -3.62 -24.23 -32.20
N THR A 640 -2.93 -23.76 -31.17
CA THR A 640 -2.26 -22.45 -31.12
C THR A 640 -0.75 -22.66 -30.95
N VAL A 641 0.06 -21.83 -31.62
CA VAL A 641 1.52 -22.02 -31.72
C VAL A 641 2.15 -20.69 -31.40
N TYR A 642 2.93 -20.66 -30.32
CA TYR A 642 3.55 -19.47 -29.74
C TYR A 642 5.07 -19.61 -29.72
N TYR A 643 5.77 -18.50 -29.92
CA TYR A 643 7.18 -18.45 -30.29
C TYR A 643 7.99 -17.64 -29.29
N GLY A 644 9.32 -17.80 -29.25
CA GLY A 644 10.18 -16.90 -28.48
C GLY A 644 10.04 -15.45 -28.96
N VAL A 645 10.20 -15.23 -30.26
CA VAL A 645 10.00 -13.94 -30.92
C VAL A 645 9.15 -14.09 -32.19
N LYS A 646 8.03 -13.36 -32.26
CA LYS A 646 7.07 -13.37 -33.37
C LYS A 646 7.05 -12.00 -34.05
N LEU A 647 7.53 -11.95 -35.28
CA LEU A 647 7.65 -10.73 -36.10
C LEU A 647 6.68 -10.79 -37.28
N GLU A 648 5.55 -10.07 -37.20
CA GLU A 648 4.50 -10.09 -38.22
C GLU A 648 4.36 -8.76 -38.99
N ASN A 649 4.67 -8.82 -40.28
CA ASN A 649 4.60 -7.73 -41.26
C ASN A 649 5.31 -6.42 -40.82
N PRO A 650 6.54 -6.47 -40.28
CA PRO A 650 7.20 -5.31 -39.69
C PRO A 650 7.38 -4.15 -40.69
N SER A 651 7.26 -2.91 -40.22
CA SER A 651 7.24 -1.72 -41.08
C SER A 651 8.61 -1.34 -41.67
N ASP A 652 9.69 -1.68 -40.97
CA ASP A 652 11.09 -1.61 -41.44
C ASP A 652 11.81 -2.92 -41.08
N ASN A 653 13.10 -3.06 -41.35
CA ASN A 653 13.90 -4.25 -40.99
C ASN A 653 14.08 -4.37 -39.46
N PRO A 654 13.58 -5.43 -38.80
CA PRO A 654 13.87 -5.68 -37.39
C PRO A 654 15.35 -6.03 -37.16
N VAL A 655 15.82 -5.91 -35.92
CA VAL A 655 17.17 -6.32 -35.49
C VAL A 655 17.06 -7.23 -34.28
N ILE A 656 17.73 -8.39 -34.32
CA ILE A 656 17.91 -9.31 -33.20
C ILE A 656 19.41 -9.59 -33.11
N ARG A 657 20.09 -9.09 -32.07
CA ARG A 657 21.55 -9.23 -31.98
C ARG A 657 22.04 -9.31 -30.54
N ASN A 658 23.00 -10.20 -30.26
CA ASN A 658 23.45 -10.48 -28.90
C ASN A 658 22.32 -11.06 -28.03
N CYS A 659 21.47 -11.93 -28.55
CA CYS A 659 20.37 -12.51 -27.77
C CYS A 659 20.58 -14.00 -27.51
N THR A 660 20.09 -14.51 -26.39
CA THR A 660 19.93 -15.95 -26.16
C THR A 660 18.45 -16.27 -26.22
N ILE A 661 18.03 -16.99 -27.26
CA ILE A 661 16.64 -17.38 -27.48
C ILE A 661 16.58 -18.90 -27.40
N ALA A 662 16.12 -19.45 -26.28
CA ALA A 662 16.30 -20.87 -26.01
C ALA A 662 15.05 -21.54 -25.42
N ASP A 663 14.87 -22.83 -25.70
CA ASP A 663 13.82 -23.68 -25.11
C ASP A 663 12.38 -23.11 -25.15
N ASN A 664 12.09 -22.17 -26.06
CA ASN A 664 10.73 -21.73 -26.31
C ASN A 664 9.98 -22.87 -27.02
N ARG A 665 8.69 -22.98 -26.74
CA ARG A 665 7.92 -24.18 -27.08
C ARG A 665 7.82 -24.46 -28.59
N SER A 666 7.75 -23.41 -29.39
CA SER A 666 7.80 -23.48 -30.87
C SER A 666 9.09 -22.84 -31.40
N GLU A 667 9.16 -22.47 -32.69
CA GLU A 667 10.32 -21.77 -33.26
C GLU A 667 10.78 -20.60 -32.36
N GLY A 668 12.09 -20.48 -32.11
CA GLY A 668 12.65 -19.35 -31.35
C GLY A 668 12.42 -18.01 -32.05
N ILE A 669 12.46 -17.97 -33.39
CA ILE A 669 12.09 -16.78 -34.18
C ILE A 669 11.12 -17.16 -35.30
N TYR A 670 9.90 -16.63 -35.22
CA TYR A 670 8.91 -16.65 -36.30
C TYR A 670 8.86 -15.30 -37.01
N TYR A 671 9.03 -15.31 -38.33
CA TYR A 671 8.91 -14.10 -39.15
C TYR A 671 7.95 -14.28 -40.35
N THR A 672 7.15 -13.24 -40.60
CA THR A 672 6.45 -13.02 -41.88
C THR A 672 6.51 -11.56 -42.31
N GLY A 673 6.59 -11.28 -43.61
CA GLY A 673 6.55 -9.92 -44.14
C GLY A 673 7.43 -9.71 -45.38
N SER A 674 7.71 -8.44 -45.70
CA SER A 674 8.67 -8.04 -46.74
C SER A 674 9.98 -7.46 -46.23
N ASN A 675 10.02 -6.99 -44.97
CA ASN A 675 11.20 -6.40 -44.34
C ASN A 675 11.81 -7.43 -43.40
N THR A 676 12.85 -8.12 -43.85
CA THR A 676 13.45 -9.25 -43.15
C THR A 676 14.23 -8.81 -41.91
N PRO A 677 14.21 -9.57 -40.80
CA PRO A 677 15.04 -9.27 -39.65
C PRO A 677 16.54 -9.42 -40.00
N ASP A 678 17.37 -8.58 -39.40
CA ASP A 678 18.80 -8.81 -39.27
C ASP A 678 19.02 -9.61 -37.98
N ILE A 679 19.59 -10.81 -38.08
CA ILE A 679 19.77 -11.74 -36.96
C ILE A 679 21.25 -12.11 -36.89
N SER A 680 21.92 -11.70 -35.82
CA SER A 680 23.36 -11.90 -35.69
C SER A 680 23.83 -12.06 -34.25
N ASN A 681 25.04 -12.59 -34.04
CA ASN A 681 25.69 -12.69 -32.73
C ASN A 681 24.81 -13.29 -31.61
N SER A 682 23.92 -14.21 -31.93
CA SER A 682 22.87 -14.69 -31.02
C SER A 682 22.91 -16.20 -30.89
N ILE A 683 22.59 -16.72 -29.70
CA ILE A 683 22.33 -18.13 -29.48
C ILE A 683 20.83 -18.38 -29.72
N ILE A 684 20.51 -19.39 -30.53
CA ILE A 684 19.14 -19.81 -30.83
C ILE A 684 19.10 -21.33 -30.67
N TRP A 685 18.79 -21.79 -29.45
CA TRP A 685 19.08 -23.16 -29.02
C TRP A 685 17.86 -23.93 -28.51
N HIS A 686 17.72 -25.19 -28.91
CA HIS A 686 16.77 -26.18 -28.35
C HIS A 686 15.26 -25.79 -28.37
N ASN A 687 14.90 -24.65 -28.98
CA ASN A 687 13.51 -24.26 -29.21
C ASN A 687 12.79 -25.30 -30.09
N ASN A 688 11.45 -25.36 -30.01
CA ASN A 688 10.61 -26.19 -30.88
C ASN A 688 10.83 -27.72 -30.73
N ALA A 689 11.17 -28.17 -29.52
CA ALA A 689 11.46 -29.58 -29.23
C ALA A 689 10.35 -30.54 -29.68
N ASP A 690 9.09 -30.17 -29.45
CA ASP A 690 7.90 -30.94 -29.82
C ASP A 690 7.74 -31.17 -31.34
N ASN A 691 8.32 -30.30 -32.18
CA ASN A 691 8.19 -30.34 -33.64
C ASN A 691 9.54 -30.50 -34.36
N GLY A 692 10.53 -31.08 -33.69
CA GLY A 692 11.81 -31.46 -34.31
C GLY A 692 12.83 -30.34 -34.44
N TYR A 693 12.88 -29.44 -33.45
CA TYR A 693 13.97 -28.48 -33.24
C TYR A 693 14.21 -27.47 -34.37
N PHE A 694 13.18 -27.15 -35.16
CA PHE A 694 13.28 -26.04 -36.09
C PHE A 694 13.31 -24.72 -35.33
N GLN A 695 14.48 -24.08 -35.31
CA GLN A 695 14.73 -22.83 -34.57
C GLN A 695 14.06 -21.59 -35.19
N LEU A 696 13.75 -21.63 -36.50
CA LEU A 696 13.31 -20.48 -37.30
C LEU A 696 12.17 -20.86 -38.25
N SER A 697 11.23 -19.94 -38.52
CA SER A 697 10.18 -20.18 -39.54
C SER A 697 10.74 -20.21 -40.97
N GLU A 698 10.05 -20.89 -41.91
CA GLU A 698 10.53 -21.11 -43.29
C GLU A 698 10.93 -19.84 -44.08
N ASN A 699 10.41 -18.66 -43.69
CA ASN A 699 10.68 -17.38 -44.37
C ASN A 699 11.72 -16.52 -43.64
N CYS A 700 12.21 -16.96 -42.49
CA CYS A 700 13.25 -16.27 -41.73
C CYS A 700 14.58 -16.30 -42.50
N PRO A 701 15.34 -15.20 -42.57
CA PRO A 701 16.70 -15.23 -43.12
C PRO A 701 17.61 -16.11 -42.25
N VAL A 702 18.68 -16.64 -42.86
CA VAL A 702 19.70 -17.37 -42.12
C VAL A 702 20.49 -16.36 -41.27
N PRO A 703 20.59 -16.54 -39.93
CA PRO A 703 21.40 -15.66 -39.09
C PRO A 703 22.89 -15.76 -39.42
N THR A 704 23.69 -14.81 -38.92
CA THR A 704 25.15 -14.79 -39.12
C THR A 704 25.92 -14.58 -37.82
N TYR A 705 27.03 -15.30 -37.66
CA TYR A 705 27.78 -15.38 -36.40
C TYR A 705 26.88 -15.79 -35.23
N SER A 706 26.05 -16.81 -35.42
CA SER A 706 25.10 -17.30 -34.42
C SER A 706 25.31 -18.76 -34.05
N CYS A 707 25.03 -19.09 -32.79
CA CYS A 707 25.08 -20.43 -32.21
C CYS A 707 23.68 -21.04 -32.39
N ILE A 708 23.48 -22.00 -33.29
CA ILE A 708 22.13 -22.45 -33.70
C ILE A 708 22.06 -23.98 -33.75
N THR A 709 21.09 -24.56 -33.04
CA THR A 709 20.80 -26.00 -33.10
C THR A 709 20.58 -26.49 -34.53
N ASP A 710 21.29 -27.54 -34.95
CA ASP A 710 20.94 -28.28 -36.17
C ASP A 710 19.77 -29.23 -35.84
N PRO A 711 18.60 -29.14 -36.51
CA PRO A 711 17.50 -30.09 -36.34
C PRO A 711 17.86 -31.57 -36.57
N ASN A 712 19.01 -31.86 -37.19
CA ASN A 712 19.52 -33.21 -37.41
C ASN A 712 20.50 -33.68 -36.33
N ASP A 713 21.02 -32.76 -35.51
CA ASP A 713 21.94 -32.97 -34.39
C ASP A 713 21.57 -31.99 -33.25
N PRO A 714 20.42 -32.22 -32.57
CA PRO A 714 19.89 -31.26 -31.60
C PRO A 714 20.75 -31.10 -30.34
N GLU A 715 21.63 -32.06 -30.06
CA GLU A 715 22.58 -32.05 -28.95
C GLU A 715 23.90 -31.35 -29.33
N GLY A 716 24.16 -31.11 -30.62
CA GLY A 716 25.40 -30.51 -31.11
C GLY A 716 26.65 -31.39 -30.95
N GLU A 717 26.51 -32.73 -31.05
CA GLU A 717 27.60 -33.70 -30.87
C GLU A 717 28.41 -33.99 -32.16
N ASP A 718 27.96 -33.58 -33.35
CA ASP A 718 28.56 -34.02 -34.61
C ASP A 718 29.99 -33.44 -34.80
N PRO A 719 31.02 -34.25 -35.16
CA PRO A 719 32.40 -33.76 -35.22
C PRO A 719 32.62 -32.63 -36.25
N GLY A 720 32.88 -31.42 -35.75
CA GLY A 720 32.99 -30.19 -36.55
C GLY A 720 31.79 -29.26 -36.44
N ALA A 721 30.81 -29.53 -35.57
CA ALA A 721 29.73 -28.60 -35.24
C ALA A 721 30.24 -27.35 -34.50
N ASP A 722 31.42 -27.47 -33.86
CA ASP A 722 32.21 -26.43 -33.17
C ASP A 722 32.96 -25.49 -34.13
N GLU A 723 33.16 -25.88 -35.39
CA GLU A 723 33.88 -25.09 -36.38
C GLU A 723 32.93 -24.11 -37.11
N PRO A 724 33.17 -22.78 -37.06
CA PRO A 724 32.30 -21.79 -37.70
C PRO A 724 32.14 -21.99 -39.20
N ASN A 725 30.90 -21.88 -39.69
CA ASN A 725 30.56 -21.97 -41.10
C ASN A 725 31.30 -20.89 -41.94
N GLU A 726 32.03 -21.29 -42.99
CA GLU A 726 32.81 -20.35 -43.83
C GLU A 726 31.99 -19.24 -44.53
N GLU A 727 30.67 -19.40 -44.70
CA GLU A 727 29.79 -18.44 -45.37
C GLU A 727 28.97 -17.58 -44.40
N THR A 728 28.51 -18.13 -43.27
CA THR A 728 27.65 -17.41 -42.30
C THR A 728 28.31 -17.08 -40.97
N GLY A 729 29.43 -17.74 -40.61
CA GLY A 729 30.06 -17.63 -39.29
C GLY A 729 29.32 -18.40 -38.18
N ASN A 730 28.25 -19.14 -38.48
CA ASN A 730 27.45 -19.83 -37.48
C ASN A 730 28.13 -21.10 -36.96
N ILE A 731 27.79 -21.45 -35.72
CA ILE A 731 28.19 -22.66 -34.98
C ILE A 731 26.92 -23.48 -34.71
N SER A 732 27.04 -24.81 -34.69
CA SER A 732 25.91 -25.71 -34.38
C SER A 732 26.21 -26.75 -33.30
N ALA A 733 27.38 -26.67 -32.67
CA ALA A 733 27.68 -27.39 -31.43
C ALA A 733 26.85 -26.85 -30.26
N ASN A 734 26.79 -27.66 -29.21
CA ASN A 734 26.18 -27.30 -27.93
C ASN A 734 26.78 -25.98 -27.40
N PRO A 735 25.98 -24.96 -27.00
CA PRO A 735 26.48 -23.71 -26.47
C PRO A 735 27.21 -23.85 -25.13
N HIS A 736 27.10 -24.98 -24.43
CA HIS A 736 27.61 -25.19 -23.07
C HIS A 736 27.16 -24.06 -22.14
N PHE A 737 25.88 -24.04 -21.78
CA PHE A 737 25.40 -23.14 -20.72
C PHE A 737 25.94 -23.59 -19.34
N ALA A 738 26.00 -22.66 -18.39
CA ALA A 738 26.42 -22.89 -17.01
C ALA A 738 25.66 -24.05 -16.36
N TYR A 739 24.33 -24.06 -16.54
CA TYR A 739 23.43 -25.11 -16.10
C TYR A 739 22.94 -25.93 -17.30
N THR A 740 22.68 -27.23 -17.08
CA THR A 740 22.40 -28.19 -18.16
C THR A 740 21.17 -29.05 -17.88
N TYR A 741 20.58 -29.59 -18.94
CA TYR A 741 19.36 -30.39 -18.89
C TYR A 741 19.47 -31.59 -17.93
N PRO A 742 18.46 -31.90 -17.09
CA PRO A 742 17.09 -31.37 -17.10
C PRO A 742 16.90 -30.00 -16.45
N ASN A 743 17.93 -29.44 -15.81
CA ASN A 743 17.77 -28.30 -14.93
C ASN A 743 18.38 -27.03 -15.55
N LEU A 744 17.74 -26.56 -16.64
CA LEU A 744 18.01 -25.25 -17.23
C LEU A 744 17.02 -24.24 -16.64
N SER A 745 17.53 -23.27 -15.87
CA SER A 745 16.80 -22.05 -15.48
C SER A 745 17.54 -20.77 -15.93
N ASP A 746 18.79 -20.91 -16.37
CA ASP A 746 19.71 -19.83 -16.69
C ASP A 746 20.64 -20.21 -17.85
N TYR A 747 21.05 -19.20 -18.64
CA TYR A 747 21.72 -19.33 -19.93
C TYR A 747 23.02 -18.52 -20.04
N HIS A 748 23.69 -18.21 -18.92
CA HIS A 748 25.10 -17.82 -18.95
C HIS A 748 25.97 -18.92 -19.59
N LEU A 749 27.04 -18.53 -20.26
CA LEU A 749 27.93 -19.40 -21.02
C LEU A 749 29.04 -19.98 -20.14
N HIS A 750 29.37 -21.25 -20.37
CA HIS A 750 30.53 -21.88 -19.75
C HIS A 750 31.83 -21.49 -20.49
N PRO A 751 32.96 -21.25 -19.80
CA PRO A 751 34.22 -20.80 -20.41
C PRO A 751 34.84 -21.73 -21.48
N ASP A 752 34.36 -22.98 -21.61
CA ASP A 752 34.76 -23.89 -22.69
C ASP A 752 33.77 -23.98 -23.85
N SER A 753 32.74 -23.12 -23.85
CA SER A 753 31.75 -22.99 -24.91
C SER A 753 32.39 -22.73 -26.28
N PRO A 754 31.92 -23.38 -27.35
CA PRO A 754 32.35 -23.06 -28.71
C PRO A 754 31.85 -21.68 -29.16
N CYS A 755 30.90 -21.07 -28.43
CA CYS A 755 30.26 -19.81 -28.79
C CYS A 755 30.85 -18.58 -28.06
N VAL A 756 31.85 -18.79 -27.21
CA VAL A 756 32.79 -17.78 -26.68
C VAL A 756 33.79 -17.33 -27.76
N ASP A 757 34.18 -16.05 -27.76
CA ASP A 757 35.13 -15.41 -28.71
C ASP A 757 34.68 -15.55 -30.19
N ALA A 758 33.40 -15.86 -30.42
CA ALA A 758 32.87 -16.40 -31.67
C ALA A 758 32.00 -15.42 -32.49
N GLY A 759 31.75 -14.21 -32.00
CA GLY A 759 30.89 -13.20 -32.63
C GLY A 759 31.41 -12.50 -33.89
N ASP A 760 30.68 -11.52 -34.44
CA ASP A 760 31.09 -10.85 -35.69
C ASP A 760 32.35 -9.97 -35.49
N PRO A 761 33.51 -10.31 -36.10
CA PRO A 761 34.74 -9.51 -35.98
C PRO A 761 34.68 -8.17 -36.75
N CYS A 762 33.58 -7.85 -37.43
CA CYS A 762 33.39 -6.65 -38.23
C CYS A 762 32.37 -5.64 -37.67
N ASP A 763 31.59 -6.01 -36.65
CA ASP A 763 30.61 -5.11 -36.01
C ASP A 763 31.26 -4.21 -34.93
N THR A 764 30.49 -3.30 -34.34
CA THR A 764 30.94 -2.39 -33.27
C THR A 764 30.01 -2.43 -32.07
N TYR A 765 30.57 -2.71 -30.90
CA TYR A 765 29.87 -2.89 -29.63
C TYR A 765 30.23 -1.79 -28.60
N ASP A 766 30.76 -0.65 -29.07
CA ASP A 766 31.24 0.47 -28.26
C ASP A 766 30.15 0.99 -27.28
N GLY A 767 30.28 0.62 -26.01
CA GLY A 767 29.35 1.06 -24.94
C GLY A 767 28.10 0.20 -24.79
N GLU A 768 28.02 -0.95 -25.47
CA GLU A 768 27.01 -1.97 -25.18
C GLU A 768 27.43 -2.85 -23.99
N LYS A 769 26.43 -3.42 -23.31
CA LYS A 769 26.61 -4.30 -22.14
C LYS A 769 25.89 -5.63 -22.37
N ASP A 770 26.43 -6.71 -21.84
CA ASP A 770 25.77 -8.01 -21.64
C ASP A 770 24.70 -7.96 -20.55
N ILE A 771 24.07 -9.10 -20.29
CA ILE A 771 22.94 -9.26 -19.36
C ILE A 771 23.29 -8.94 -17.90
N ASP A 772 24.54 -9.14 -17.47
CA ASP A 772 25.02 -8.83 -16.11
C ASP A 772 25.46 -7.37 -15.94
N GLY A 773 25.62 -6.66 -17.05
CA GLY A 773 26.08 -5.28 -17.05
C GLY A 773 27.60 -5.13 -17.21
N ASP A 774 28.31 -6.18 -17.57
CA ASP A 774 29.69 -6.07 -18.01
C ASP A 774 29.77 -5.50 -19.44
N VAL A 775 30.99 -5.35 -19.95
CA VAL A 775 31.24 -4.65 -21.23
C VAL A 775 31.56 -5.66 -22.31
N ARG A 776 30.71 -5.69 -23.34
CA ARG A 776 30.79 -6.52 -24.55
C ARG A 776 32.10 -6.53 -25.34
N VAL A 777 33.15 -5.83 -24.92
CA VAL A 777 34.47 -5.87 -25.57
C VAL A 777 35.56 -5.71 -24.52
N LEU A 778 36.03 -6.83 -23.98
CA LEU A 778 37.26 -6.86 -23.21
C LEU A 778 38.47 -6.58 -24.11
N ASN A 779 39.10 -5.42 -23.93
CA ASN A 779 40.45 -5.19 -24.42
C ASN A 779 41.49 -5.83 -23.48
N GLY A 780 41.44 -7.17 -23.37
CA GLY A 780 42.53 -8.02 -22.88
C GLY A 780 42.80 -7.99 -21.37
N VAL A 781 41.77 -8.26 -20.55
CA VAL A 781 41.91 -8.41 -19.09
C VAL A 781 40.96 -9.45 -18.43
N ASP A 782 40.76 -10.65 -19.01
CA ASP A 782 40.77 -11.89 -18.19
C ASP A 782 40.92 -13.21 -18.99
N TYR A 783 40.33 -14.33 -18.58
CA TYR A 783 40.94 -15.68 -18.69
C TYR A 783 40.79 -16.40 -20.04
N SER A 784 39.92 -15.93 -20.94
CA SER A 784 39.92 -16.39 -22.35
C SER A 784 41.16 -15.84 -23.10
N PRO A 785 41.71 -16.55 -24.10
CA PRO A 785 42.70 -15.99 -25.01
C PRO A 785 42.05 -15.04 -26.05
N ASP A 786 41.40 -13.96 -25.57
CA ASP A 786 40.63 -12.99 -26.36
C ASP A 786 41.28 -12.73 -27.71
N ASN A 787 40.59 -13.10 -28.79
CA ASN A 787 41.04 -12.73 -30.13
C ASN A 787 40.55 -11.31 -30.53
N GLY A 788 39.78 -10.67 -29.64
CA GLY A 788 39.17 -9.35 -29.81
C GLY A 788 37.80 -9.41 -30.46
N ARG A 789 37.07 -10.51 -30.24
CA ARG A 789 35.68 -10.72 -30.64
C ARG A 789 34.82 -10.81 -29.38
N VAL A 790 33.53 -10.63 -29.59
CA VAL A 790 32.51 -10.78 -28.55
C VAL A 790 32.00 -12.21 -28.51
N ASP A 791 31.30 -12.56 -27.45
CA ASP A 791 30.61 -13.84 -27.35
C ASP A 791 29.28 -13.80 -28.13
N MET A 792 28.86 -14.96 -28.66
CA MET A 792 27.52 -15.09 -29.22
C MET A 792 26.52 -15.28 -28.07
N GLY A 793 25.44 -14.50 -28.02
CA GLY A 793 24.40 -14.66 -26.98
C GLY A 793 24.15 -13.39 -26.16
N ALA A 794 23.33 -13.51 -25.11
CA ALA A 794 22.99 -12.43 -24.17
C ALA A 794 24.09 -12.14 -23.12
N ASP A 795 24.90 -13.15 -22.86
CA ASP A 795 26.04 -13.15 -21.93
C ASP A 795 27.37 -12.81 -22.66
N GLU A 796 28.39 -12.45 -21.89
CA GLU A 796 29.81 -12.30 -22.26
C GLU A 796 30.66 -12.85 -21.09
N VAL A 797 31.38 -13.96 -21.29
CA VAL A 797 32.00 -14.73 -20.21
C VAL A 797 33.11 -13.93 -19.50
N ALA A 798 32.78 -13.38 -18.34
CA ALA A 798 33.70 -12.57 -17.55
C ALA A 798 34.62 -13.41 -16.61
N CYS A 799 34.29 -14.68 -16.33
CA CYS A 799 34.92 -15.43 -15.25
C CYS A 799 34.69 -16.96 -15.30
N ASP A 800 35.51 -17.72 -14.54
CA ASP A 800 35.52 -19.20 -14.56
C ASP A 800 34.59 -19.87 -13.51
N ASP A 801 34.15 -19.14 -12.48
CA ASP A 801 33.44 -19.69 -11.30
C ASP A 801 31.92 -19.45 -11.42
N ILE A 802 31.30 -20.20 -12.33
CA ILE A 802 29.95 -19.90 -12.86
C ILE A 802 28.92 -21.01 -12.64
N TYR A 803 29.33 -22.16 -12.11
CA TYR A 803 28.49 -23.33 -11.87
C TYR A 803 28.95 -24.05 -10.61
N ASN A 804 28.00 -24.47 -9.78
CA ASN A 804 28.26 -25.37 -8.67
C ASN A 804 27.26 -26.53 -8.69
N SER A 805 27.76 -27.75 -8.60
CA SER A 805 26.93 -28.95 -8.53
C SER A 805 26.13 -29.11 -7.24
N LEU A 806 26.28 -28.17 -6.29
CA LEU A 806 25.51 -28.08 -5.05
C LEU A 806 24.41 -27.01 -5.09
N ASP A 807 24.43 -26.14 -6.09
CA ASP A 807 23.28 -25.31 -6.45
C ASP A 807 22.31 -26.23 -7.23
N ARG A 808 21.26 -26.66 -6.53
CA ARG A 808 20.34 -27.76 -6.88
C ARG A 808 18.94 -27.25 -7.17
N ASN A 809 18.53 -26.17 -6.52
CA ASN A 809 17.35 -25.40 -6.90
C ASN A 809 17.62 -24.45 -8.09
N ILE A 810 18.89 -24.09 -8.31
CA ILE A 810 19.41 -23.31 -9.44
C ILE A 810 18.80 -21.90 -9.45
N ASP A 811 18.95 -21.26 -8.29
CA ASP A 811 18.69 -19.86 -8.04
C ASP A 811 19.98 -19.00 -7.98
N ALA A 812 21.13 -19.60 -8.34
CA ALA A 812 22.47 -19.01 -8.30
C ALA A 812 23.03 -18.75 -6.89
N ILE A 813 22.57 -19.49 -5.87
CA ILE A 813 23.20 -19.51 -4.55
C ILE A 813 23.09 -20.88 -3.87
N VAL A 814 24.21 -21.39 -3.32
CA VAL A 814 24.16 -22.61 -2.49
C VAL A 814 23.60 -22.27 -1.10
N ASP A 815 22.35 -22.65 -0.85
CA ASP A 815 21.52 -22.06 0.22
C ASP A 815 20.57 -23.09 0.90
N ILE A 816 19.63 -22.62 1.74
CA ILE A 816 18.64 -23.46 2.42
C ILE A 816 17.76 -24.26 1.44
N GLY A 817 17.51 -23.77 0.23
CA GLY A 817 16.79 -24.51 -0.82
C GLY A 817 17.47 -25.83 -1.17
N ASP A 818 18.80 -25.82 -1.33
CA ASP A 818 19.58 -27.00 -1.70
C ASP A 818 19.76 -27.97 -0.54
N ILE A 819 19.91 -27.46 0.68
CA ILE A 819 20.05 -28.32 1.86
C ILE A 819 18.77 -29.11 2.14
N ILE A 820 17.60 -28.57 1.77
CA ILE A 820 16.32 -29.28 1.83
C ILE A 820 16.35 -30.47 0.83
N ILE A 821 16.84 -30.27 -0.40
CA ILE A 821 16.95 -31.34 -1.41
C ILE A 821 17.91 -32.46 -0.92
N LEU A 822 19.02 -32.09 -0.29
CA LEU A 822 19.97 -33.03 0.31
C LEU A 822 19.35 -33.83 1.47
N ALA A 823 18.61 -33.14 2.35
CA ALA A 823 17.98 -33.75 3.52
C ALA A 823 16.79 -34.68 3.16
N ASP A 824 16.00 -34.33 2.14
CA ASP A 824 14.93 -35.20 1.61
C ASP A 824 15.49 -36.50 1.00
N ALA A 825 16.68 -36.42 0.37
CA ALA A 825 17.40 -37.58 -0.16
C ALA A 825 17.96 -38.49 0.95
N TRP A 826 18.49 -37.93 2.04
CA TRP A 826 18.93 -38.69 3.23
C TRP A 826 17.78 -39.52 3.80
N LEU A 827 16.59 -38.93 3.97
CA LEU A 827 15.41 -39.62 4.53
C LEU A 827 14.80 -40.72 3.62
N SER A 828 15.50 -41.11 2.54
CA SER A 828 15.00 -42.04 1.53
C SER A 828 15.92 -43.27 1.31
N ASP A 829 15.31 -44.45 1.16
CA ASP A 829 16.03 -45.70 0.85
C ASP A 829 16.57 -45.67 -0.60
N PRO A 830 17.82 -46.09 -0.90
CA PRO A 830 18.36 -46.22 -2.27
C PRO A 830 17.55 -47.09 -3.24
N CYS A 831 16.59 -47.88 -2.74
CA CYS A 831 15.61 -48.64 -3.52
C CYS A 831 14.23 -47.95 -3.66
N SER A 832 14.07 -46.75 -3.10
CA SER A 832 12.87 -45.91 -3.21
C SER A 832 12.87 -45.09 -4.50
N GLY A 833 11.72 -44.50 -4.85
CA GLY A 833 11.61 -43.60 -6.00
C GLY A 833 12.00 -42.15 -5.72
N ASN A 834 12.35 -41.83 -4.47
CA ASN A 834 12.66 -40.47 -4.01
C ASN A 834 14.17 -40.28 -3.74
N TRP A 835 14.96 -41.36 -3.76
CA TRP A 835 16.40 -41.29 -3.54
C TRP A 835 17.13 -40.69 -4.73
N ASN A 836 17.93 -39.67 -4.45
CA ASN A 836 18.70 -38.94 -5.45
C ASN A 836 20.18 -39.36 -5.38
N PRO A 837 20.74 -40.05 -6.40
CA PRO A 837 22.15 -40.43 -6.42
C PRO A 837 23.10 -39.24 -6.45
N ASP A 838 22.64 -38.07 -6.91
CA ASP A 838 23.48 -36.88 -6.98
C ASP A 838 23.69 -36.26 -5.58
N CYS A 839 22.98 -36.73 -4.55
CA CYS A 839 23.13 -36.30 -3.16
C CYS A 839 24.20 -37.10 -2.37
N ASP A 840 24.78 -38.16 -2.96
CA ASP A 840 26.03 -38.80 -2.51
C ASP A 840 27.19 -37.91 -3.01
N LEU A 841 27.59 -36.97 -2.15
CA LEU A 841 28.61 -35.94 -2.39
C LEU A 841 30.01 -36.43 -2.00
N GLN A 842 30.15 -37.62 -1.39
CA GLN A 842 31.42 -38.28 -1.09
C GLN A 842 31.66 -39.57 -1.92
N PRO A 843 31.69 -39.52 -3.27
CA PRO A 843 31.92 -40.71 -4.12
C PRO A 843 33.30 -41.36 -3.96
N GLU A 844 34.18 -40.81 -3.12
CA GLU A 844 35.48 -41.38 -2.75
C GLU A 844 35.43 -42.35 -1.54
N THR A 845 34.36 -42.34 -0.72
CA THR A 845 34.07 -43.38 0.30
C THR A 845 33.28 -44.54 -0.31
N GLY A 846 32.27 -44.24 -1.13
CA GLY A 846 31.59 -45.20 -2.01
C GLY A 846 30.78 -46.27 -1.28
N ASP A 847 30.09 -45.84 -0.23
CA ASP A 847 29.02 -46.50 0.52
C ASP A 847 27.72 -46.52 -0.31
N GLY A 848 27.36 -45.40 -0.93
CA GLY A 848 26.21 -45.25 -1.81
C GLY A 848 24.89 -45.01 -1.06
N ASP A 849 25.00 -44.41 0.12
CA ASP A 849 23.91 -43.91 0.97
C ASP A 849 24.12 -42.38 1.09
N VAL A 850 23.08 -41.60 1.39
CA VAL A 850 23.21 -40.14 1.61
C VAL A 850 23.29 -39.90 3.12
N ASP A 851 24.38 -39.30 3.61
CA ASP A 851 24.68 -39.22 5.05
C ASP A 851 25.30 -37.88 5.54
N TYR A 852 25.75 -37.85 6.80
CA TYR A 852 26.34 -36.65 7.40
C TYR A 852 27.65 -36.22 6.73
N GLY A 853 28.41 -37.13 6.13
CA GLY A 853 29.56 -36.83 5.29
C GLY A 853 29.17 -35.93 4.11
N ASP A 854 28.03 -36.20 3.46
CA ASP A 854 27.53 -35.38 2.36
C ASP A 854 27.09 -34.00 2.86
N PHE A 855 26.43 -33.94 4.01
CA PHE A 855 26.06 -32.69 4.67
C PHE A 855 27.29 -31.80 4.99
N VAL A 856 28.41 -32.42 5.42
CA VAL A 856 29.69 -31.72 5.64
C VAL A 856 30.35 -31.27 4.33
N ALA A 857 30.23 -32.07 3.25
CA ALA A 857 30.71 -31.69 1.93
C ALA A 857 29.94 -30.46 1.40
N PHE A 858 28.60 -30.50 1.51
CA PHE A 858 27.70 -29.42 1.17
C PHE A 858 28.03 -28.11 1.91
N GLY A 859 28.20 -28.18 3.24
CA GLY A 859 28.58 -27.03 4.08
C GLY A 859 29.93 -26.39 3.73
N SER A 860 30.76 -27.01 2.88
CA SER A 860 32.03 -26.44 2.43
C SER A 860 31.91 -25.45 1.27
N GLU A 861 30.78 -25.46 0.56
CA GLU A 861 30.42 -24.53 -0.52
C GLU A 861 29.18 -23.66 -0.17
N TRP A 862 28.79 -23.63 1.11
CA TRP A 862 27.65 -22.83 1.61
C TRP A 862 27.80 -21.33 1.29
N LEU A 863 26.74 -20.74 0.72
CA LEU A 863 26.72 -19.39 0.14
C LEU A 863 27.74 -19.17 -0.98
N TRP A 864 28.15 -20.24 -1.68
CA TRP A 864 28.72 -20.09 -3.02
C TRP A 864 27.68 -19.41 -3.92
N GLN A 865 28.15 -18.50 -4.77
CA GLN A 865 27.39 -17.85 -5.80
C GLN A 865 28.27 -17.73 -7.04
N PRO A 866 27.72 -17.84 -8.26
CA PRO A 866 28.51 -17.67 -9.46
C PRO A 866 28.97 -16.21 -9.59
N CYS A 867 30.15 -16.02 -10.14
CA CYS A 867 30.82 -14.72 -10.20
C CYS A 867 29.99 -13.61 -10.88
N TRP A 868 29.19 -13.91 -11.89
CA TRP A 868 28.28 -12.97 -12.57
C TRP A 868 27.18 -12.42 -11.64
N SER A 869 26.63 -13.25 -10.75
CA SER A 869 25.57 -12.86 -9.79
C SER A 869 26.03 -11.88 -8.70
N SER A 870 27.34 -11.66 -8.53
CA SER A 870 27.91 -10.85 -7.44
C SER A 870 27.73 -9.32 -7.62
N SER A 871 27.02 -8.90 -8.67
CA SER A 871 26.93 -7.53 -9.21
C SER A 871 25.86 -6.64 -8.57
N GLY A 872 25.31 -6.99 -7.40
CA GLY A 872 24.46 -6.09 -6.60
C GLY A 872 25.21 -4.95 -5.91
N THR A 873 26.51 -5.10 -5.60
CA THR A 873 27.28 -4.06 -4.89
C THR A 873 28.01 -3.07 -5.80
N GLY A 874 27.26 -2.13 -6.36
CA GLY A 874 27.78 -0.93 -7.04
C GLY A 874 28.53 0.08 -6.15
N VAL A 875 29.16 -0.35 -5.04
CA VAL A 875 29.95 0.51 -4.13
C VAL A 875 31.27 -0.15 -3.72
N TRP A 876 32.36 0.52 -4.07
CA TRP A 876 33.76 0.17 -3.80
C TRP A 876 34.08 -0.26 -2.35
N MET A 877 34.12 -1.57 -2.06
CA MET A 877 34.87 -2.10 -0.91
C MET A 877 36.36 -2.22 -1.26
N MET A 878 37.08 -1.12 -1.11
CA MET A 878 38.55 -1.07 -1.16
C MET A 878 39.19 -1.89 -0.01
N MET A 879 39.29 -3.21 -0.15
CA MET A 879 40.17 -4.05 0.66
C MET A 879 41.64 -3.83 0.26
N GLY A 880 42.17 -2.67 0.64
CA GLY A 880 43.57 -2.31 0.45
C GLY A 880 44.50 -3.27 1.22
N ALA A 881 45.20 -4.14 0.50
CA ALA A 881 46.10 -5.11 1.10
C ALA A 881 47.28 -4.46 1.87
N GLY A 882 47.31 -4.68 3.18
CA GLY A 882 48.41 -4.35 4.09
C GLY A 882 47.86 -3.85 5.44
N GLY A 883 47.94 -4.57 6.55
CA GLY A 883 48.94 -5.53 7.05
C GLY A 883 49.29 -5.10 8.49
N GLY A 884 49.79 -5.89 9.43
CA GLY A 884 50.35 -7.25 9.47
C GLY A 884 51.35 -7.30 10.65
N GLU A 885 51.68 -8.46 11.20
CA GLU A 885 52.69 -8.63 12.28
C GLU A 885 53.50 -9.93 12.02
N SER A 886 54.81 -10.06 12.29
CA SER A 886 55.72 -9.20 13.08
C SER A 886 57.21 -9.38 12.72
N MET A 887 58.04 -8.40 13.12
CA MET A 887 59.54 -8.40 13.20
C MET A 887 60.36 -8.55 11.90
N MET A 888 61.29 -7.66 11.53
CA MET A 888 62.47 -7.27 12.33
C MET A 888 63.19 -6.01 11.76
N THR A 889 63.59 -5.07 12.64
CA THR A 889 64.72 -4.07 12.58
C THR A 889 65.36 -3.69 11.21
N CYS A 890 65.70 -2.44 10.88
CA CYS A 890 65.95 -1.22 11.68
C CYS A 890 65.98 0.06 10.81
N GLY A 891 65.87 1.24 11.45
CA GLY A 891 66.59 2.45 11.00
C GLY A 891 65.74 3.67 10.61
N ALA A 892 65.67 4.64 11.52
CA ALA A 892 65.36 6.07 11.38
C ALA A 892 65.06 6.66 9.97
N SER A 893 64.10 7.57 9.78
CA SER A 893 63.71 8.65 10.72
C SER A 893 62.28 9.19 10.52
N ALA A 894 61.60 9.44 11.63
CA ALA A 894 60.36 10.22 11.76
C ALA A 894 60.64 11.76 11.75
N PRO A 895 59.68 12.66 12.07
CA PRO A 895 58.35 12.87 11.45
C PRO A 895 58.01 14.38 11.26
N VAL A 896 56.83 14.69 10.68
CA VAL A 896 55.91 15.78 11.10
C VAL A 896 54.48 15.27 10.77
N ALA A 897 53.68 14.74 11.71
CA ALA A 897 52.89 15.43 12.75
C ALA A 897 51.75 16.31 12.16
N PHE A 898 50.48 16.21 12.59
CA PHE A 898 49.98 15.97 13.95
C PHE A 898 48.71 15.09 14.02
N GLU A 899 48.66 14.27 15.09
CA GLU A 899 47.47 13.72 15.78
C GLU A 899 47.09 14.64 16.99
N PRO A 900 46.31 14.22 18.02
CA PRO A 900 44.91 13.75 18.03
C PRO A 900 44.04 14.46 19.12
N VAL A 901 42.76 14.05 19.21
CA VAL A 901 41.91 13.83 20.40
C VAL A 901 42.19 14.60 21.70
N ALA A 902 41.13 15.18 22.28
CA ALA A 902 40.98 15.36 23.72
C ALA A 902 39.56 15.01 24.19
N THR A 903 39.44 13.99 25.05
CA THR A 903 38.22 13.52 25.71
C THR A 903 37.86 14.33 26.96
N MET A 904 36.59 14.38 27.34
CA MET A 904 36.22 14.50 28.76
C MET A 904 34.81 13.93 29.06
N SER A 905 34.72 13.19 30.17
CA SER A 905 33.62 12.30 30.57
C SER A 905 32.73 12.83 31.72
N LEU A 906 31.63 12.08 31.98
CA LEU A 906 30.73 12.01 33.17
C LEU A 906 29.70 13.17 33.33
N GLU A 907 28.40 12.96 33.64
CA GLU A 907 27.59 11.78 34.09
C GLU A 907 26.14 11.77 33.49
N ALA A 908 25.49 10.58 33.49
CA ALA A 908 24.05 10.17 33.36
C ALA A 908 22.89 11.20 33.19
N ASN A 909 21.73 10.89 32.58
CA ASN A 909 21.04 9.59 32.38
C ASN A 909 20.02 9.58 31.20
N ASP A 910 19.66 8.37 30.73
CA ASP A 910 18.51 7.95 29.87
C ASP A 910 18.40 8.41 28.40
N GLY A 911 18.15 7.47 27.49
CA GLY A 911 17.55 7.74 26.17
C GLY A 911 18.25 7.27 24.88
N TYR A 912 19.36 6.52 24.91
CA TYR A 912 20.02 5.99 23.70
C TYR A 912 20.70 4.64 23.97
N VAL A 913 19.97 3.53 23.78
CA VAL A 913 20.52 2.16 23.77
C VAL A 913 19.69 1.26 22.85
N VAL A 914 19.85 1.40 21.53
CA VAL A 914 19.43 0.38 20.55
C VAL A 914 20.57 0.13 19.56
N ASP A 915 21.07 1.18 18.90
CA ASP A 915 22.04 1.02 17.80
C ASP A 915 23.43 0.52 18.21
N GLU A 916 23.96 0.89 19.37
CA GLU A 916 25.31 0.44 19.78
C GLU A 916 25.30 -1.01 20.28
N VAL A 917 24.15 -1.51 20.76
CA VAL A 917 23.97 -2.93 21.13
C VAL A 917 23.61 -3.75 19.89
N ALA A 918 22.80 -3.22 18.97
CA ALA A 918 22.52 -3.87 17.68
C ALA A 918 23.80 -3.98 16.83
N ASN A 919 24.60 -2.92 16.71
CA ASN A 919 25.89 -2.99 16.01
C ASN A 919 26.92 -3.85 16.76
N GLN A 920 26.92 -3.90 18.09
CA GLN A 920 27.75 -4.86 18.82
C GLN A 920 27.26 -6.31 18.67
N LEU A 921 25.95 -6.56 18.57
CA LEU A 921 25.42 -7.89 18.23
C LEU A 921 25.80 -8.27 16.80
N LEU A 922 25.60 -7.38 15.82
CA LEU A 922 25.90 -7.65 14.41
C LEU A 922 27.40 -7.85 14.17
N GLU A 923 28.26 -7.07 14.84
CA GLU A 923 29.72 -7.25 14.80
C GLU A 923 30.15 -8.51 15.59
N THR A 924 29.45 -8.87 16.68
CA THR A 924 29.69 -10.14 17.40
C THR A 924 29.19 -11.34 16.61
N GLN A 925 28.08 -11.24 15.86
CA GLN A 925 27.56 -12.27 14.96
C GLN A 925 28.46 -12.41 13.74
N ARG A 926 28.97 -11.31 13.17
CA ARG A 926 30.00 -11.34 12.11
C ARG A 926 31.31 -11.92 12.62
N GLN A 927 31.78 -11.54 13.81
CA GLN A 927 32.99 -12.10 14.40
C GLN A 927 32.80 -13.57 14.77
N PHE A 928 31.63 -13.99 15.27
CA PHE A 928 31.31 -15.39 15.55
C PHE A 928 31.22 -16.21 14.27
N LYS A 929 30.56 -15.71 13.21
CA LYS A 929 30.58 -16.34 11.87
C LYS A 929 31.98 -16.38 11.27
N MET A 930 32.83 -15.35 11.48
CA MET A 930 34.24 -15.38 11.04
C MET A 930 35.13 -16.28 11.89
N ASP A 931 34.85 -16.45 13.18
CA ASP A 931 35.56 -17.37 14.06
C ASP A 931 35.15 -18.82 13.72
N GLN A 932 33.87 -19.09 13.45
CA GLN A 932 33.36 -20.35 12.87
C GLN A 932 34.01 -20.66 11.50
N LEU A 933 34.02 -19.70 10.56
CA LEU A 933 34.71 -19.82 9.27
C LEU A 933 36.23 -19.97 9.42
N THR A 934 36.82 -19.43 10.49
CA THR A 934 38.25 -19.60 10.80
C THR A 934 38.51 -20.97 11.40
N GLU A 935 37.62 -21.52 12.24
CA GLU A 935 37.67 -22.90 12.73
C GLU A 935 37.55 -23.89 11.55
N ALA A 936 36.57 -23.70 10.66
CA ALA A 936 36.38 -24.49 9.44
C ALA A 936 37.56 -24.39 8.45
N ARG A 937 38.09 -23.19 8.19
CA ARG A 937 39.31 -23.01 7.39
C ARG A 937 40.56 -23.58 8.07
N ASN A 938 40.64 -23.55 9.41
CA ASN A 938 41.74 -24.19 10.15
C ASN A 938 41.63 -25.72 10.13
N GLN A 939 40.43 -26.30 10.06
CA GLN A 939 40.25 -27.73 9.76
C GLN A 939 40.73 -28.05 8.33
N LYS A 940 40.35 -27.24 7.32
CA LYS A 940 40.85 -27.38 5.93
C LYS A 940 42.39 -27.26 5.85
N ALA A 941 43.03 -26.47 6.73
CA ALA A 941 44.48 -26.34 6.85
C ALA A 941 45.17 -27.43 7.71
N TYR A 942 44.41 -28.26 8.45
CA TYR A 942 44.94 -29.38 9.25
C TYR A 942 44.93 -30.71 8.49
N TYR A 943 44.08 -30.85 7.45
CA TYR A 943 43.86 -32.08 6.70
C TYR A 943 44.43 -32.09 5.26
N GLU A 944 45.71 -31.74 5.11
CA GLU A 944 46.49 -32.25 3.96
C GLU A 944 46.84 -33.75 4.19
N SER A 945 45.88 -34.64 3.85
CA SER A 945 45.92 -36.12 3.88
C SER A 945 45.61 -36.84 5.21
N PRO A 946 44.86 -37.97 5.18
CA PRO A 946 43.88 -38.44 4.19
C PRO A 946 42.47 -37.89 4.50
N THR A 947 41.46 -38.34 3.75
CA THR A 947 40.03 -38.04 4.02
C THR A 947 39.66 -38.21 5.50
N PRO A 948 38.81 -37.34 6.07
CA PRO A 948 38.23 -37.56 7.39
C PRO A 948 37.52 -38.91 7.41
N SER A 949 37.60 -39.64 8.53
CA SER A 949 36.66 -40.72 8.76
C SER A 949 35.31 -40.12 9.13
N GLU A 950 34.25 -40.62 8.50
CA GLU A 950 32.85 -40.46 8.89
C GLU A 950 32.70 -40.34 10.44
N PRO A 951 32.06 -39.29 10.97
CA PRO A 951 31.82 -39.15 12.39
C PRO A 951 30.91 -40.28 12.88
N SER A 952 31.07 -40.70 14.13
CA SER A 952 30.22 -41.75 14.67
C SER A 952 28.76 -41.28 14.82
N VAL A 953 27.79 -42.19 14.74
CA VAL A 953 26.35 -41.89 14.95
C VAL A 953 26.10 -41.07 16.24
N GLU A 954 26.90 -41.31 17.29
CA GLU A 954 26.82 -40.56 18.57
C GLU A 954 27.27 -39.08 18.42
N GLU A 955 28.18 -38.78 17.49
CA GLU A 955 28.63 -37.42 17.13
C GLU A 955 27.67 -36.77 16.10
N GLN A 956 27.12 -37.54 15.16
CA GLN A 956 26.11 -37.05 14.19
C GLN A 956 24.82 -36.59 14.90
N ILE A 957 24.36 -37.32 15.92
CA ILE A 957 23.23 -36.93 16.78
C ILE A 957 23.49 -35.59 17.47
N GLU A 958 24.66 -35.42 18.10
CA GLU A 958 25.04 -34.18 18.82
C GLU A 958 25.04 -32.98 17.85
N GLN A 959 25.45 -33.18 16.59
CA GLN A 959 25.51 -32.15 15.56
C GLN A 959 24.14 -31.76 14.98
N ILE A 960 23.20 -32.70 14.82
CA ILE A 960 21.82 -32.36 14.41
C ILE A 960 21.06 -31.71 15.57
N GLU A 961 21.29 -32.12 16.82
CA GLU A 961 20.72 -31.46 18.00
C GLU A 961 21.19 -29.99 18.11
N GLU A 962 22.48 -29.69 17.90
CA GLU A 962 22.98 -28.30 17.85
C GLU A 962 22.37 -27.48 16.69
N LEU A 963 22.12 -28.10 15.53
CA LEU A 963 21.54 -27.41 14.36
C LEU A 963 20.05 -27.09 14.57
N LEU A 964 19.30 -28.01 15.18
CA LEU A 964 17.90 -27.81 15.56
C LEU A 964 17.77 -26.70 16.62
N ASP A 965 18.59 -26.72 17.68
CA ASP A 965 18.60 -25.67 18.70
C ASP A 965 18.84 -24.28 18.07
N TRP A 966 19.77 -24.16 17.11
CA TRP A 966 20.00 -22.92 16.37
C TRP A 966 18.79 -22.51 15.51
N LEU A 967 18.14 -23.44 14.80
CA LEU A 967 16.94 -23.15 14.01
C LEU A 967 15.74 -22.71 14.85
N TYR A 968 15.60 -23.22 16.08
CA TYR A 968 14.61 -22.72 17.03
C TYR A 968 14.94 -21.31 17.54
N GLU A 969 16.21 -20.90 17.60
CA GLU A 969 16.60 -19.52 17.96
C GLU A 969 16.29 -18.51 16.85
N ILE A 970 16.36 -18.89 15.57
CA ILE A 970 16.14 -17.98 14.41
C ILE A 970 14.72 -18.06 13.80
N LYS A 971 13.75 -18.70 14.49
CA LYS A 971 12.39 -18.88 13.95
C LYS A 971 11.78 -17.58 13.42
N ASP A 972 11.80 -16.53 14.22
CA ASP A 972 11.12 -15.27 13.92
C ASP A 972 11.85 -14.44 12.83
N GLU A 973 13.02 -14.89 12.37
CA GLU A 973 13.82 -14.29 11.30
C GLU A 973 13.69 -15.04 9.95
N THR A 974 12.90 -16.12 9.90
CA THR A 974 12.80 -17.04 8.76
C THR A 974 11.34 -17.18 8.27
N ASN A 975 11.11 -17.46 6.99
CA ASN A 975 9.78 -17.78 6.47
C ASN A 975 9.18 -19.01 7.21
N GLU A 976 7.91 -18.93 7.64
CA GLU A 976 7.31 -19.97 8.49
C GLU A 976 7.19 -21.34 7.81
N ASP A 977 6.86 -21.40 6.52
CA ASP A 977 6.78 -22.67 5.77
C ASP A 977 8.17 -23.28 5.56
N THR A 978 9.17 -22.45 5.21
CA THR A 978 10.58 -22.89 5.07
C THR A 978 11.13 -23.41 6.41
N TRP A 979 10.89 -22.66 7.50
CA TRP A 979 11.31 -23.03 8.84
C TRP A 979 10.62 -24.33 9.32
N LEU A 980 9.32 -24.46 9.08
CA LEU A 980 8.55 -25.65 9.45
C LEU A 980 9.01 -26.88 8.67
N SER A 981 9.28 -26.73 7.37
CA SER A 981 9.85 -27.79 6.53
C SER A 981 11.19 -28.26 7.09
N LEU A 982 12.16 -27.35 7.21
CA LEU A 982 13.53 -27.69 7.63
C LEU A 982 13.61 -28.25 9.05
N THR A 983 12.84 -27.70 10.01
CA THR A 983 12.78 -28.26 11.37
C THR A 983 12.13 -29.64 11.40
N THR A 984 11.06 -29.87 10.64
CA THR A 984 10.44 -31.21 10.52
C THR A 984 11.43 -32.23 9.95
N THR A 985 12.13 -31.89 8.87
CA THR A 985 13.11 -32.77 8.22
C THR A 985 14.28 -33.10 9.16
N LEU A 986 14.84 -32.12 9.87
CA LEU A 986 15.92 -32.35 10.83
C LEU A 986 15.47 -33.13 12.08
N GLU A 987 14.25 -32.92 12.57
CA GLU A 987 13.66 -33.76 13.63
C GLU A 987 13.48 -35.22 13.16
N GLU A 988 13.13 -35.44 11.90
CA GLU A 988 13.02 -36.79 11.31
C GLU A 988 14.40 -37.44 11.09
N MET A 989 15.41 -36.69 10.65
CA MET A 989 16.80 -37.16 10.52
C MET A 989 17.41 -37.52 11.89
N LEU A 990 17.22 -36.66 12.90
CA LEU A 990 17.63 -36.92 14.27
C LEU A 990 16.99 -38.20 14.81
N LYS A 991 15.71 -38.40 14.49
CA LYS A 991 14.97 -39.61 14.89
C LYS A 991 15.47 -40.87 14.18
N ASP A 992 15.84 -40.80 12.90
CA ASP A 992 16.40 -41.95 12.17
C ASP A 992 17.77 -42.37 12.74
N LEU A 993 18.66 -41.40 13.01
CA LEU A 993 19.94 -41.65 13.69
C LEU A 993 19.79 -42.26 15.10
N GLN A 994 18.65 -42.04 15.76
CA GLN A 994 18.36 -42.53 17.11
C GLN A 994 17.72 -43.94 17.16
N GLU A 995 17.25 -44.53 16.05
CA GLU A 995 16.53 -45.82 16.00
C GLU A 995 17.41 -47.09 15.82
#